data_AF-A0A3S4EDF3-F1
#
_entry.id   AF-A0A3S4EDF3-F1
#
_cell.length_a   1.000
_cell.length_b   1.000
_cell.length_c   1.000
_cell.angle_alpha   90.00
_cell.angle_beta   90.00
_cell.angle_gamma   90.00
#
_symmetry.space_group_name_H-M   'P 1'
#
loop_
_entity.id
_entity.type
_entity.pdbx_description
1 polymer ?
#
loop_
_entity_poly.entity_id
_entity_poly.type
_entity_poly.pdbx_seq_one_letter_code
_entity_poly.pdbx_strand_id
1 'polypeptide(L)'
;MKEKLINWLNSRQKGKKRQSSVSRPPTAAPNNHAGNIKAELFSVDQMERYGQRLARSHKLATRKSPYYLLKRLDDNERVLAESCHQLSNGKKTSMTPAGEWLLDNYYLIEEQIRVVRHHLPKNFGRGLPQLAAPHYCPRIYDVATEAIAHGDGRWDAETLTRYIAAYQKEANLTLGELWALPGMLRLALIENLRRVAVEVAQAQQERNLADSWVNKMQEAAENDPANLIVVIADMARSNPPRTSAFVAELVRRLQGHGTMLALPLTWVEQRLAEVSLTSDELIHRFNQQLAVSQLSVSNSISGLRQLSEMDWAEFVETMSQVDQTLRQDPAGVYPIMHFDTRDQYRHVIEMLARHCAHTEVEVARHVLNMAQVAAEDPTSDPRSHHIGYFLIDDGRPELEQQLEVRLGRITRLRHALNQAPLLSWLGSLSLLTTACCAVLLRHSHNSGVGWLGLTLLLVPLAIVISQFVLNVLSEVTTRSRAPQPLPRLDFSCGIPAEFRTLVVIPTLIGSKDAIDKLVNALEVCYLGNAMKHLHFALLTDFHDHQQARHPQDEQLLNYARQQITALNARYANEGPSHFFLFHRDRQWNQQQGVWMGYERKRGKLNALNDWLRNRDNAFSVQIGEGKEVLKNVKYVITLDSDTVMPRDCAHQLIAAMAHPLNQPQYDVSQQRVVEGYAILQPRMAEEIPVTVRDGMPRCAAASPATILIP
;
A
#
# COMPACT_ATOMS: atom_id res chain seq x y z
N MET A 1 -21.83 -33.48 1.05
CA MET A 1 -22.81 -32.37 0.91
C MET A 1 -22.15 -31.06 0.44
N LYS A 2 -20.94 -30.74 0.92
CA LYS A 2 -20.10 -29.60 0.51
C LYS A 2 -19.76 -29.57 -1.00
N GLU A 3 -19.35 -30.70 -1.59
CA GLU A 3 -19.07 -30.77 -3.04
C GLU A 3 -20.32 -30.66 -3.92
N LYS A 4 -21.47 -31.18 -3.47
CA LYS A 4 -22.73 -31.07 -4.21
C LYS A 4 -23.22 -29.62 -4.27
N LEU A 5 -23.01 -28.83 -3.19
CA LEU A 5 -23.36 -27.41 -3.17
C LEU A 5 -22.44 -26.56 -4.07
N ILE A 6 -21.14 -26.88 -4.10
CA ILE A 6 -20.15 -26.22 -4.96
C ILE A 6 -20.43 -26.54 -6.45
N ASN A 7 -20.75 -27.79 -6.77
CA ASN A 7 -21.12 -28.19 -8.13
C ASN A 7 -22.47 -27.61 -8.58
N TRP A 8 -23.42 -27.41 -7.66
CA TRP A 8 -24.70 -26.77 -7.95
C TRP A 8 -24.58 -25.25 -8.17
N LEU A 9 -23.68 -24.57 -7.46
CA LEU A 9 -23.37 -23.15 -7.70
C LEU A 9 -22.61 -22.95 -9.03
N ASN A 10 -21.70 -23.85 -9.37
CA ASN A 10 -20.94 -23.80 -10.63
C ASN A 10 -21.79 -24.14 -11.86
N SER A 11 -22.84 -24.96 -11.74
CA SER A 11 -23.73 -25.29 -12.86
C SER A 11 -24.68 -24.14 -13.23
N ARG A 12 -25.05 -23.27 -12.28
CA ARG A 12 -25.82 -22.04 -12.57
C ARG A 12 -25.02 -20.95 -13.29
N GLN A 13 -23.69 -20.93 -13.17
CA GLN A 13 -22.84 -20.00 -13.94
C GLN A 13 -22.60 -20.45 -15.39
N LYS A 14 -22.77 -21.74 -15.73
CA LYS A 14 -22.58 -22.25 -17.09
C LYS A 14 -23.86 -22.24 -17.95
N GLY A 15 -25.03 -21.97 -17.37
CA GLY A 15 -26.33 -22.00 -18.04
C GLY A 15 -26.79 -20.68 -18.66
N LYS A 16 -25.98 -20.02 -19.50
CA LYS A 16 -26.44 -18.96 -20.42
C LYS A 16 -25.48 -18.83 -21.62
N LYS A 17 -25.28 -19.94 -22.35
CA LYS A 17 -24.86 -19.90 -23.76
C LYS A 17 -26.00 -20.48 -24.60
N ARG A 18 -26.99 -19.64 -24.90
CA ARG A 18 -27.94 -19.92 -26.00
C ARG A 18 -27.32 -19.34 -27.27
N GLN A 19 -27.13 -20.23 -28.25
CA GLN A 19 -26.84 -19.88 -29.63
C GLN A 19 -27.93 -18.92 -30.13
N SER A 20 -27.54 -17.70 -30.48
CA SER A 20 -28.30 -16.85 -31.39
C SER A 20 -27.36 -16.51 -32.54
N SER A 21 -27.63 -17.15 -33.67
CA SER A 21 -27.09 -16.79 -34.98
C SER A 21 -27.69 -15.45 -35.39
N VAL A 22 -27.02 -14.36 -35.02
CA VAL A 22 -27.25 -13.03 -35.58
C VAL A 22 -25.91 -12.58 -36.14
N SER A 23 -25.91 -12.29 -37.44
CA SER A 23 -24.80 -11.74 -38.21
C SER A 23 -24.13 -10.60 -37.43
N ARG A 24 -22.89 -10.84 -37.00
CA ARG A 24 -22.05 -9.80 -36.40
C ARG A 24 -21.74 -8.75 -37.47
N PRO A 25 -21.97 -7.45 -37.23
CA PRO A 25 -21.27 -6.43 -37.99
C PRO A 25 -19.77 -6.57 -37.68
N PRO A 26 -18.87 -6.16 -38.59
CA PRO A 26 -17.44 -6.37 -38.41
C PRO A 26 -17.00 -5.79 -37.07
N THR A 27 -16.42 -6.65 -36.23
CA THR A 27 -15.66 -6.24 -35.05
C THR A 27 -14.61 -5.27 -35.52
N ALA A 28 -14.76 -3.98 -35.19
CA ALA A 28 -13.68 -3.04 -35.27
C ALA A 28 -12.50 -3.65 -34.50
N ALA A 29 -11.43 -3.99 -35.23
CA ALA A 29 -10.17 -4.34 -34.64
C ALA A 29 -9.81 -3.23 -33.63
N PRO A 30 -9.21 -3.53 -32.48
CA PRO A 30 -8.63 -2.49 -31.65
C PRO A 30 -7.69 -1.69 -32.56
N ASN A 31 -7.99 -0.41 -32.78
CA ASN A 31 -7.16 0.44 -33.60
C ASN A 31 -5.72 0.30 -33.09
N ASN A 32 -4.84 -0.17 -33.97
CA ASN A 32 -3.40 -0.09 -33.80
C ASN A 32 -3.03 1.41 -33.83
N HIS A 33 -3.26 2.12 -32.73
CA HIS A 33 -2.49 3.34 -32.42
C HIS A 33 -1.08 2.99 -31.92
N ALA A 34 -0.64 1.73 -32.08
CA ALA A 34 0.71 1.24 -31.81
C ALA A 34 1.79 1.78 -32.77
N GLY A 35 1.57 2.94 -33.39
CA GLY A 35 2.44 3.47 -34.43
C GLY A 35 2.46 4.99 -34.45
N ASN A 36 2.79 5.63 -33.33
CA ASN A 36 3.63 6.84 -33.28
C ASN A 36 3.76 7.38 -31.84
N ILE A 37 4.67 6.81 -31.05
CA ILE A 37 5.30 7.53 -29.91
C ILE A 37 6.44 8.41 -30.47
N LYS A 38 6.28 8.96 -31.68
CA LYS A 38 7.20 9.96 -32.25
C LYS A 38 6.42 11.26 -32.30
N ALA A 39 6.12 11.76 -31.10
CA ALA A 39 5.48 13.05 -30.94
C ALA A 39 6.57 14.13 -30.87
N GLU A 40 6.23 15.38 -31.18
CA GLU A 40 7.15 16.50 -30.98
C GLU A 40 7.55 16.59 -29.50
N LEU A 41 8.84 16.76 -29.24
CA LEU A 41 9.34 16.96 -27.87
C LEU A 41 8.86 18.32 -27.36
N PHE A 42 8.24 18.31 -26.18
CA PHE A 42 7.72 19.53 -25.57
C PHE A 42 8.60 19.98 -24.39
N SER A 43 8.84 21.29 -24.32
CA SER A 43 9.31 21.95 -23.10
C SER A 43 8.23 21.93 -22.01
N VAL A 44 8.59 22.23 -20.76
CA VAL A 44 7.67 22.23 -19.62
C VAL A 44 6.43 23.11 -19.88
N ASP A 45 6.62 24.30 -20.44
CA ASP A 45 5.52 25.23 -20.76
C ASP A 45 4.63 24.71 -21.91
N GLN A 46 5.22 24.04 -22.90
CA GLN A 46 4.46 23.40 -23.98
C GLN A 46 3.66 22.21 -23.46
N MET A 47 4.24 21.42 -22.56
CA MET A 47 3.56 20.30 -21.90
C MET A 47 2.38 20.79 -21.06
N GLU A 48 2.52 21.89 -20.34
CA GLU A 48 1.42 22.48 -19.56
C GLU A 48 0.23 22.88 -20.46
N ARG A 49 0.51 23.62 -21.55
CA ARG A 49 -0.52 23.99 -22.55
C ARG A 49 -1.13 22.77 -23.21
N TYR A 50 -0.31 21.73 -23.42
CA TYR A 50 -0.77 20.48 -23.98
C TYR A 50 -1.75 19.76 -23.06
N GLY A 51 -1.49 19.72 -21.75
CA GLY A 51 -2.38 19.14 -20.75
C GLY A 51 -3.79 19.74 -20.79
N GLN A 52 -3.91 21.07 -20.92
CA GLN A 52 -5.20 21.75 -21.10
C GLN A 52 -5.89 21.34 -22.40
N ARG A 53 -5.15 21.33 -23.52
CA ARG A 53 -5.67 20.93 -24.83
C ARG A 53 -6.17 19.48 -24.82
N LEU A 54 -5.42 18.59 -24.17
CA LEU A 54 -5.75 17.18 -24.04
C LEU A 54 -7.01 16.99 -23.18
N ALA A 55 -7.11 17.68 -22.06
CA ALA A 55 -8.30 17.63 -21.20
C ALA A 55 -9.58 18.04 -21.96
N ARG A 56 -9.50 19.07 -22.82
CA ARG A 56 -10.63 19.51 -23.66
C ARG A 56 -11.00 18.51 -24.76
N SER A 57 -10.05 17.70 -25.24
CA SER A 57 -10.31 16.69 -26.27
C SER A 57 -10.95 15.42 -25.68
N HIS A 58 -10.69 15.14 -24.40
CA HIS A 58 -11.16 13.96 -23.71
C HIS A 58 -12.67 13.98 -23.48
N LYS A 59 -13.36 13.00 -24.06
CA LYS A 59 -14.79 12.75 -23.84
C LYS A 59 -14.96 11.40 -23.17
N LEU A 60 -15.67 11.37 -22.04
CA LEU A 60 -15.91 10.13 -21.33
C LEU A 60 -16.95 9.26 -22.03
N ALA A 61 -16.67 7.97 -22.14
CA ALA A 61 -17.60 6.98 -22.66
C ALA A 61 -18.64 6.60 -21.59
N THR A 62 -19.88 6.38 -22.02
CA THR A 62 -20.97 5.91 -21.16
C THR A 62 -20.92 4.39 -20.92
N ARG A 63 -20.22 3.63 -21.77
CA ARG A 63 -20.10 2.18 -21.67
C ARG A 63 -18.72 1.76 -21.17
N LYS A 64 -18.69 0.77 -20.29
CA LYS A 64 -17.45 0.16 -19.81
C LYS A 64 -16.87 -0.79 -20.85
N SER A 65 -15.65 -0.52 -21.31
CA SER A 65 -14.88 -1.42 -22.17
C SER A 65 -14.26 -2.57 -21.36
N PRO A 66 -14.02 -3.74 -21.97
CA PRO A 66 -13.32 -4.83 -21.31
C PRO A 66 -11.88 -4.42 -20.99
N TYR A 67 -11.44 -4.74 -19.77
CA TYR A 67 -10.10 -4.42 -19.30
C TYR A 67 -9.04 -5.24 -20.05
N TYR A 68 -8.18 -4.56 -20.83
CA TYR A 68 -7.18 -5.20 -21.72
C TYR A 68 -5.72 -4.87 -21.35
N LEU A 69 -5.46 -3.96 -20.42
CA LEU A 69 -4.11 -3.48 -20.12
C LEU A 69 -3.17 -4.57 -19.60
N LEU A 70 -3.68 -5.53 -18.81
CA LEU A 70 -2.86 -6.67 -18.37
C LEU A 70 -2.44 -7.56 -19.55
N LYS A 71 -3.35 -7.82 -20.50
CA LYS A 71 -3.01 -8.57 -21.71
C LYS A 71 -1.96 -7.80 -22.53
N ARG A 72 -2.10 -6.48 -22.61
CA ARG A 72 -1.13 -5.61 -23.28
C ARG A 72 0.24 -5.64 -22.61
N LEU A 73 0.30 -5.65 -21.28
CA LEU A 73 1.54 -5.83 -20.51
C LEU A 73 2.18 -7.21 -20.80
N ASP A 74 1.39 -8.29 -20.80
CA ASP A 74 1.88 -9.64 -21.12
C ASP A 74 2.43 -9.70 -22.57
N ASP A 75 1.74 -9.06 -23.52
CA ASP A 75 2.21 -8.94 -24.90
C ASP A 75 3.51 -8.12 -24.99
N ASN A 76 3.65 -7.08 -24.18
CA ASN A 76 4.87 -6.27 -24.13
C ASN A 76 6.06 -7.03 -23.54
N GLU A 77 5.84 -7.75 -22.43
CA GLU A 77 6.86 -8.62 -21.79
C GLU A 77 7.39 -9.65 -22.79
N ARG A 78 6.49 -10.32 -23.52
CA ARG A 78 6.87 -11.32 -24.53
C ARG A 78 7.75 -10.72 -25.64
N VAL A 79 7.35 -9.58 -26.20
CA VAL A 79 8.08 -8.95 -27.31
C VAL A 79 9.44 -8.41 -26.86
N LEU A 80 9.52 -7.86 -25.65
CA LEU A 80 10.79 -7.43 -25.05
C LEU A 80 11.73 -8.60 -24.84
N ALA A 81 11.24 -9.70 -24.24
CA ALA A 81 12.03 -10.90 -24.02
C ALA A 81 12.57 -11.49 -25.33
N GLU A 82 11.72 -11.55 -26.37
CA GLU A 82 12.12 -12.01 -27.71
C GLU A 82 13.21 -11.11 -28.32
N SER A 83 13.03 -9.79 -28.24
CA SER A 83 13.99 -8.82 -28.78
C SER A 83 15.33 -8.90 -28.04
N CYS A 84 15.32 -9.00 -26.72
CA CYS A 84 16.54 -9.17 -25.91
C CYS A 84 17.24 -10.51 -26.19
N HIS A 85 16.48 -11.60 -26.37
CA HIS A 85 17.06 -12.89 -26.74
C HIS A 85 17.72 -12.85 -28.14
N GLN A 86 17.12 -12.14 -29.09
CA GLN A 86 17.74 -11.92 -30.41
C GLN A 86 19.05 -11.12 -30.29
N LEU A 87 19.07 -10.09 -29.45
CA LEU A 87 20.27 -9.28 -29.20
C LEU A 87 21.38 -10.07 -28.48
N SER A 88 21.04 -10.96 -27.55
CA SER A 88 22.03 -11.75 -26.79
C SER A 88 22.74 -12.82 -27.62
N ASN A 89 22.11 -13.30 -28.70
CA ASN A 89 22.68 -14.33 -29.57
C ASN A 89 23.76 -13.78 -30.54
N GLY A 90 23.92 -12.46 -30.62
CA GLY A 90 24.95 -11.81 -31.45
C GLY A 90 26.33 -11.75 -30.80
N LYS A 91 27.37 -11.46 -31.59
CA LYS A 91 28.71 -11.13 -31.05
C LYS A 91 28.66 -9.78 -30.34
N LYS A 92 29.02 -9.74 -29.05
CA LYS A 92 29.07 -8.49 -28.24
C LYS A 92 29.85 -7.35 -28.91
N THR A 93 30.92 -7.65 -29.64
CA THR A 93 31.76 -6.66 -30.34
C THR A 93 31.08 -5.94 -31.51
N SER A 94 29.96 -6.46 -32.03
CA SER A 94 29.18 -5.82 -33.11
C SER A 94 27.85 -5.26 -32.60
N MET A 95 27.60 -5.25 -31.29
CA MET A 95 26.34 -4.74 -30.73
C MET A 95 26.22 -3.22 -30.83
N THR A 96 25.01 -2.73 -31.07
CA THR A 96 24.73 -1.30 -30.95
C THR A 96 24.73 -0.85 -29.48
N PRO A 97 25.11 0.40 -29.17
CA PRO A 97 25.07 0.92 -27.79
C PRO A 97 23.69 0.81 -27.14
N ALA A 98 22.61 1.03 -27.91
CA ALA A 98 21.24 0.87 -27.42
C ALA A 98 20.91 -0.59 -27.07
N GLY A 99 21.43 -1.55 -27.84
CA GLY A 99 21.25 -2.98 -27.59
C GLY A 99 22.01 -3.46 -26.35
N GLU A 100 23.25 -3.00 -26.16
CA GLU A 100 24.03 -3.26 -24.94
C GLU A 100 23.30 -2.71 -23.71
N TRP A 101 22.85 -1.47 -23.78
CA TRP A 101 22.18 -0.82 -22.65
C TRP A 101 20.82 -1.47 -22.31
N LEU A 102 20.08 -1.98 -23.31
CA LEU A 102 18.87 -2.77 -23.09
C LEU A 102 19.17 -4.09 -22.36
N LEU A 103 20.21 -4.81 -22.75
CA LEU A 103 20.58 -6.08 -22.11
C LEU A 103 21.08 -5.88 -20.68
N ASP A 104 21.94 -4.89 -20.48
CA ASP A 104 22.51 -4.57 -19.17
C ASP A 104 21.44 -4.19 -18.14
N ASN A 105 20.33 -3.60 -18.60
CA ASN A 105 19.23 -3.16 -17.74
C ASN A 105 17.97 -4.03 -17.84
N TYR A 106 18.02 -5.18 -18.50
CA TYR A 106 16.84 -6.03 -18.71
C TYR A 106 16.20 -6.49 -17.38
N TYR A 107 17.02 -6.76 -16.35
CA TYR A 107 16.53 -7.14 -15.01
C TYR A 107 15.63 -6.07 -14.39
N LEU A 108 15.95 -4.79 -14.60
CA LEU A 108 15.14 -3.67 -14.11
C LEU A 108 13.80 -3.62 -14.86
N ILE A 109 13.79 -3.88 -16.16
CA ILE A 109 12.55 -3.92 -16.95
C ILE A 109 11.64 -5.05 -16.43
N GLU A 110 12.18 -6.25 -16.17
CA GLU A 110 11.42 -7.36 -15.60
C GLU A 110 10.86 -7.03 -14.21
N GLU A 111 11.65 -6.38 -13.36
CA GLU A 111 11.20 -5.91 -12.05
C GLU A 111 10.01 -4.94 -12.18
N GLN A 112 10.12 -3.95 -13.07
CA GLN A 112 9.05 -2.97 -13.29
C GLN A 112 7.79 -3.61 -13.88
N ILE A 113 7.90 -4.61 -14.75
CA ILE A 113 6.74 -5.39 -15.24
C ILE A 113 6.02 -6.07 -14.07
N ARG A 114 6.75 -6.66 -13.12
CA ARG A 114 6.17 -7.29 -11.92
C ARG A 114 5.47 -6.26 -11.03
N VAL A 115 6.07 -5.09 -10.83
CA VAL A 115 5.47 -3.97 -10.07
C VAL A 115 4.16 -3.51 -10.71
N VAL A 116 4.12 -3.31 -12.03
CA VAL A 116 2.89 -2.95 -12.75
C VAL A 116 1.82 -4.02 -12.58
N ARG A 117 2.18 -5.31 -12.69
CA ARG A 117 1.24 -6.43 -12.51
C ARG A 117 0.67 -6.48 -11.09
N HIS A 118 1.45 -6.11 -10.09
CA HIS A 118 1.00 -6.02 -8.70
C HIS A 118 0.03 -4.85 -8.48
N HIS A 119 0.37 -3.65 -8.98
CA HIS A 119 -0.42 -2.43 -8.79
C HIS A 119 -1.66 -2.33 -9.70
N LEU A 120 -1.75 -3.10 -10.78
CA LEU A 120 -2.89 -3.09 -11.71
C LEU A 120 -3.69 -4.42 -11.70
N PRO A 121 -4.29 -4.84 -10.56
CA PRO A 121 -5.01 -6.10 -10.50
C PRO A 121 -6.23 -6.12 -11.43
N LYS A 122 -6.70 -7.32 -11.80
CA LYS A 122 -7.77 -7.54 -12.81
C LYS A 122 -9.04 -6.72 -12.60
N ASN A 123 -9.33 -6.32 -11.37
CA ASN A 123 -10.53 -5.55 -11.01
C ASN A 123 -10.31 -4.03 -11.00
N PHE A 124 -9.06 -3.55 -10.93
CA PHE A 124 -8.73 -2.14 -10.77
C PHE A 124 -9.20 -1.31 -11.96
N GLY A 125 -8.89 -1.74 -13.19
CA GLY A 125 -9.32 -1.02 -14.39
C GLY A 125 -10.81 -1.02 -14.71
N ARG A 126 -11.66 -1.75 -13.95
CA ARG A 126 -13.13 -1.71 -14.12
C ARG A 126 -13.79 -0.47 -13.52
N GLY A 127 -13.09 0.19 -12.60
CA GLY A 127 -13.53 1.43 -11.94
C GLY A 127 -13.14 2.71 -12.68
N LEU A 128 -12.13 2.64 -13.55
CA LEU A 128 -11.56 3.83 -14.19
C LEU A 128 -12.46 4.39 -15.30
N PRO A 129 -12.62 5.73 -15.38
CA PRO A 129 -13.28 6.41 -16.50
C PRO A 129 -12.63 6.04 -17.85
N GLN A 130 -13.46 5.71 -18.83
CA GLN A 130 -13.04 5.34 -20.17
C GLN A 130 -13.24 6.51 -21.13
N LEU A 131 -12.36 6.69 -22.10
CA LEU A 131 -12.53 7.63 -23.20
C LEU A 131 -13.42 7.05 -24.29
N ALA A 132 -14.22 7.92 -24.90
CA ALA A 132 -14.98 7.64 -26.11
C ALA A 132 -14.06 7.64 -27.35
N ALA A 133 -14.65 7.57 -28.54
CA ALA A 133 -13.90 7.70 -29.78
C ALA A 133 -13.07 9.00 -29.79
N PRO A 134 -11.82 8.98 -30.29
CA PRO A 134 -11.18 7.89 -31.04
C PRO A 134 -10.36 6.87 -30.21
N HIS A 135 -10.08 7.12 -28.93
CA HIS A 135 -9.04 6.39 -28.17
C HIS A 135 -9.52 5.06 -27.55
N TYR A 136 -10.77 4.97 -27.07
CA TYR A 136 -11.35 3.76 -26.46
C TYR A 136 -10.48 3.09 -25.35
N CYS A 137 -9.82 3.89 -24.52
CA CYS A 137 -8.94 3.44 -23.45
C CYS A 137 -9.30 4.12 -22.10
N PRO A 138 -8.77 3.65 -20.95
CA PRO A 138 -8.88 4.40 -19.70
C PRO A 138 -8.26 5.79 -19.86
N ARG A 139 -8.97 6.84 -19.43
CA ARG A 139 -8.51 8.23 -19.58
C ARG A 139 -7.12 8.46 -19.02
N ILE A 140 -6.87 7.95 -17.83
CA ILE A 140 -5.55 8.05 -17.18
C ILE A 140 -4.42 7.34 -17.94
N TYR A 141 -4.73 6.27 -18.68
CA TYR A 141 -3.74 5.59 -19.51
C TYR A 141 -3.33 6.46 -20.70
N ASP A 142 -4.30 7.14 -21.33
CA ASP A 142 -4.04 8.09 -22.41
C ASP A 142 -3.19 9.27 -21.92
N VAL A 143 -3.59 9.87 -20.79
CA VAL A 143 -2.86 10.96 -20.11
C VAL A 143 -1.40 10.58 -19.87
N ALA A 144 -1.15 9.36 -19.38
CA ALA A 144 0.21 8.85 -19.14
C ALA A 144 0.98 8.57 -20.44
N THR A 145 0.33 7.98 -21.44
CA THR A 145 0.96 7.67 -22.73
C THR A 145 1.40 8.94 -23.45
N GLU A 146 0.54 9.96 -23.46
CA GLU A 146 0.80 11.27 -24.04
C GLU A 146 1.94 12.02 -23.32
N ALA A 147 1.98 11.95 -21.98
CA ALA A 147 3.07 12.52 -21.20
C ALA A 147 4.44 11.89 -21.56
N ILE A 148 4.48 10.56 -21.70
CA ILE A 148 5.71 9.85 -22.08
C ILE A 148 6.08 10.10 -23.54
N ALA A 149 5.09 10.19 -24.45
CA ALA A 149 5.33 10.40 -25.87
C ALA A 149 5.96 11.76 -26.17
N HIS A 150 5.49 12.82 -25.51
CA HIS A 150 6.02 14.18 -25.69
C HIS A 150 7.26 14.50 -24.84
N GLY A 151 7.59 13.64 -23.85
CA GLY A 151 8.83 13.71 -23.08
C GLY A 151 9.96 12.79 -23.56
N ASP A 152 9.71 11.92 -24.55
CA ASP A 152 10.62 10.82 -24.97
C ASP A 152 11.18 10.02 -23.79
N GLY A 153 10.29 9.66 -22.86
CA GLY A 153 10.63 8.93 -21.64
C GLY A 153 11.36 9.75 -20.57
N ARG A 154 11.79 10.98 -20.86
CA ARG A 154 12.23 11.93 -19.83
C ARG A 154 11.01 12.48 -19.14
N TRP A 155 10.97 12.29 -17.84
CA TRP A 155 9.99 12.95 -17.01
C TRP A 155 10.69 13.40 -15.73
N ASP A 156 10.21 14.49 -15.17
CA ASP A 156 10.57 14.96 -13.84
C ASP A 156 9.27 15.23 -13.06
N ALA A 157 9.38 15.28 -11.73
CA ALA A 157 8.23 15.50 -10.87
C ALA A 157 7.56 16.87 -11.14
N GLU A 158 8.35 17.89 -11.49
CA GLU A 158 7.85 19.24 -11.78
C GLU A 158 6.98 19.28 -13.05
N THR A 159 7.49 18.76 -14.17
CA THR A 159 6.77 18.73 -15.45
C THR A 159 5.50 17.91 -15.33
N LEU A 160 5.56 16.74 -14.67
CA LEU A 160 4.38 15.92 -14.45
C LEU A 160 3.34 16.66 -13.59
N THR A 161 3.78 17.32 -12.52
CA THR A 161 2.91 18.11 -11.64
C THR A 161 2.23 19.25 -12.39
N ARG A 162 2.98 20.03 -13.17
CA ARG A 162 2.42 21.13 -13.97
C ARG A 162 1.48 20.63 -15.05
N TYR A 163 1.81 19.54 -15.73
CA TYR A 163 0.98 18.90 -16.74
C TYR A 163 -0.36 18.42 -16.16
N ILE A 164 -0.33 17.67 -15.06
CA ILE A 164 -1.54 17.14 -14.40
C ILE A 164 -2.36 18.29 -13.79
N ALA A 165 -1.73 19.28 -13.15
CA ALA A 165 -2.43 20.44 -12.63
C ALA A 165 -3.14 21.22 -13.75
N ALA A 166 -2.50 21.39 -14.90
CA ALA A 166 -3.08 22.07 -16.05
C ALA A 166 -4.21 21.27 -16.71
N TYR A 167 -4.08 19.94 -16.78
CA TYR A 167 -5.16 19.04 -17.21
C TYR A 167 -6.39 19.19 -16.29
N GLN A 168 -6.17 19.20 -14.97
CA GLN A 168 -7.24 19.29 -13.97
C GLN A 168 -7.94 20.65 -13.89
N LYS A 169 -7.39 21.70 -14.52
CA LYS A 169 -8.11 22.98 -14.70
C LYS A 169 -9.35 22.83 -15.58
N GLU A 170 -9.35 21.87 -16.49
CA GLU A 170 -10.43 21.64 -17.46
C GLU A 170 -11.29 20.42 -17.09
N ALA A 171 -10.67 19.35 -16.57
CA ALA A 171 -11.38 18.13 -16.18
C ALA A 171 -10.75 17.46 -14.95
N ASN A 172 -11.54 17.30 -13.89
CA ASN A 172 -11.10 16.66 -12.65
C ASN A 172 -10.78 15.19 -12.86
N LEU A 173 -9.62 14.76 -12.37
CA LEU A 173 -9.24 13.35 -12.26
C LEU A 173 -9.82 12.78 -10.97
N THR A 174 -10.32 11.53 -11.01
CA THR A 174 -10.78 10.86 -9.79
C THR A 174 -9.60 10.39 -8.93
N LEU A 175 -9.84 10.14 -7.64
CA LEU A 175 -8.87 9.54 -6.73
C LEU A 175 -8.30 8.23 -7.31
N GLY A 176 -9.19 7.38 -7.86
CA GLY A 176 -8.79 6.14 -8.51
C GLY A 176 -7.92 6.34 -9.75
N GLU A 177 -8.08 7.43 -10.50
CA GLU A 177 -7.20 7.77 -11.62
C GLU A 177 -5.85 8.29 -11.14
N LEU A 178 -5.81 9.16 -10.13
CA LEU A 178 -4.54 9.66 -9.57
C LEU A 178 -3.69 8.50 -9.02
N TRP A 179 -4.31 7.56 -8.29
CA TRP A 179 -3.64 6.35 -7.82
C TRP A 179 -3.25 5.37 -8.93
N ALA A 180 -3.92 5.42 -10.09
CA ALA A 180 -3.57 4.60 -11.25
C ALA A 180 -2.36 5.13 -12.03
N LEU A 181 -2.13 6.45 -11.98
CA LEU A 181 -1.09 7.14 -12.76
C LEU A 181 0.31 6.50 -12.67
N PRO A 182 0.83 6.09 -11.50
CA PRO A 182 2.16 5.48 -11.40
C PRO A 182 2.28 4.18 -12.19
N GLY A 183 1.22 3.37 -12.20
CA GLY A 183 1.15 2.13 -12.95
C GLY A 183 1.02 2.39 -14.46
N MET A 184 0.27 3.42 -14.85
CA MET A 184 0.09 3.80 -16.24
C MET A 184 1.36 4.39 -16.87
N LEU A 185 2.09 5.22 -16.13
CA LEU A 185 3.38 5.77 -16.57
C LEU A 185 4.42 4.66 -16.78
N ARG A 186 4.50 3.69 -15.85
CA ARG A 186 5.36 2.51 -16.02
C ARG A 186 4.97 1.70 -17.24
N LEU A 187 3.68 1.46 -17.45
CA LEU A 187 3.20 0.74 -18.64
C LEU A 187 3.56 1.49 -19.93
N ALA A 188 3.38 2.82 -19.97
CA ALA A 188 3.75 3.64 -21.13
C ALA A 188 5.26 3.62 -21.41
N LEU A 189 6.11 3.65 -20.38
CA LEU A 189 7.56 3.50 -20.53
C LEU A 189 7.95 2.10 -21.04
N ILE A 190 7.32 1.04 -20.53
CA ILE A 190 7.53 -0.33 -21.02
C ILE A 190 7.12 -0.47 -22.49
N GLU A 191 6.04 0.19 -22.90
CA GLU A 191 5.61 0.23 -24.31
C GLU A 191 6.60 0.98 -25.19
N ASN A 192 7.17 2.09 -24.69
CA ASN A 192 8.24 2.80 -25.39
C ASN A 192 9.48 1.90 -25.54
N LEU A 193 9.91 1.24 -24.46
CA LEU A 193 11.03 0.30 -24.48
C LEU A 193 10.79 -0.86 -25.45
N ARG A 194 9.58 -1.42 -25.48
CA ARG A 194 9.21 -2.47 -26.44
C ARG A 194 9.42 -1.99 -27.87
N ARG A 195 8.92 -0.80 -28.21
CA ARG A 195 9.10 -0.22 -29.55
C ARG A 195 10.57 -0.12 -29.91
N VAL A 196 11.37 0.50 -29.04
CA VAL A 196 12.80 0.72 -29.31
C VAL A 196 13.56 -0.61 -29.36
N ALA A 197 13.22 -1.58 -28.51
CA ALA A 197 13.82 -2.91 -28.53
C ALA A 197 13.58 -3.65 -29.85
N VAL A 198 12.37 -3.56 -30.41
CA VAL A 198 12.06 -4.13 -31.73
C VAL A 198 12.87 -3.44 -32.83
N GLU A 199 12.94 -2.10 -32.82
CA GLU A 199 13.73 -1.33 -33.81
C GLU A 199 15.23 -1.67 -33.73
N VAL A 200 15.78 -1.81 -32.51
CA VAL A 200 17.19 -2.14 -32.27
C VAL A 200 17.49 -3.60 -32.63
N ALA A 201 16.62 -4.55 -32.30
CA ALA A 201 16.77 -5.95 -32.65
C ALA A 201 16.75 -6.16 -34.17
N GLN A 202 15.81 -5.49 -34.88
CA GLN A 202 15.76 -5.54 -36.34
C GLN A 202 17.02 -4.94 -36.98
N ALA A 203 17.46 -3.77 -36.52
CA ALA A 203 18.69 -3.15 -37.01
C ALA A 203 19.92 -4.05 -36.76
N GLN A 204 19.99 -4.72 -35.61
CA GLN A 204 21.08 -5.66 -35.31
C GLN A 204 21.04 -6.90 -36.21
N GLN A 205 19.85 -7.43 -36.51
CA GLN A 205 19.69 -8.56 -37.44
C GLN A 205 20.19 -8.19 -38.85
N GLU A 206 19.84 -7.01 -39.34
CA GLU A 206 20.28 -6.50 -40.64
C GLU A 206 21.81 -6.31 -40.69
N ARG A 207 22.42 -5.82 -39.60
CA ARG A 207 23.88 -5.73 -39.47
C ARG A 207 24.55 -7.10 -39.44
N ASN A 208 24.01 -8.06 -38.70
CA ASN A 208 24.52 -9.42 -38.67
C ASN A 208 24.46 -10.07 -40.06
N LEU A 209 23.43 -9.77 -40.85
CA LEU A 209 23.31 -10.22 -42.25
C LEU A 209 24.41 -9.59 -43.12
N ALA A 210 24.65 -8.28 -42.99
CA ALA A 210 25.75 -7.60 -43.68
C ALA A 210 27.12 -8.18 -43.30
N ASP A 211 27.38 -8.34 -42.00
CA ASP A 211 28.60 -8.97 -41.47
C ASP A 211 28.80 -10.38 -42.05
N SER A 212 27.74 -11.18 -42.19
CA SER A 212 27.84 -12.53 -42.76
C SER A 212 28.27 -12.52 -44.23
N TRP A 213 27.78 -11.56 -45.03
CA TRP A 213 28.16 -11.41 -46.42
C TRP A 213 29.59 -10.88 -46.56
N VAL A 214 29.96 -9.89 -45.74
CA VAL A 214 31.33 -9.36 -45.69
C VAL A 214 32.32 -10.47 -45.35
N ASN A 215 32.06 -11.27 -44.32
CA ASN A 215 32.98 -12.35 -43.92
C ASN A 215 33.16 -13.37 -45.06
N LYS A 216 32.08 -13.75 -45.76
CA LYS A 216 32.17 -14.63 -46.95
C LYS A 216 32.99 -13.99 -48.08
N MET A 217 32.85 -12.69 -48.30
CA MET A 217 33.63 -11.96 -49.31
C MET A 217 35.11 -11.84 -48.93
N GLN A 218 35.41 -11.58 -47.66
CA GLN A 218 36.79 -11.52 -47.15
C GLN A 218 37.47 -12.89 -47.23
N GLU A 219 36.79 -13.95 -46.78
CA GLU A 219 37.29 -15.32 -46.86
C GLU A 219 37.54 -15.77 -48.31
N ALA A 220 36.63 -15.43 -49.23
CA ALA A 220 36.83 -15.67 -50.66
C ALA A 220 37.98 -14.83 -51.23
N ALA A 221 38.09 -13.55 -50.89
CA ALA A 221 39.16 -12.69 -51.37
C ALA A 221 40.56 -13.15 -50.89
N GLU A 222 40.66 -13.71 -49.68
CA GLU A 222 41.91 -14.21 -49.11
C GLU A 222 42.30 -15.59 -49.64
N ASN A 223 41.34 -16.50 -49.79
CA ASN A 223 41.62 -17.92 -50.06
C ASN A 223 41.33 -18.35 -51.51
N ASP A 224 40.37 -17.71 -52.20
CA ASP A 224 39.97 -18.05 -53.58
C ASP A 224 39.34 -16.83 -54.33
N PRO A 225 40.17 -15.94 -54.91
CA PRO A 225 39.71 -14.71 -55.54
C PRO A 225 38.72 -14.91 -56.70
N ALA A 226 38.71 -16.08 -57.35
CA ALA A 226 37.75 -16.39 -58.40
C ALA A 226 36.32 -16.61 -57.85
N ASN A 227 36.22 -17.14 -56.63
CA ASN A 227 34.96 -17.39 -55.95
C ASN A 227 34.29 -16.10 -55.43
N LEU A 228 35.03 -14.98 -55.32
CA LEU A 228 34.48 -13.69 -54.89
C LEU A 228 33.31 -13.22 -55.79
N ILE A 229 33.41 -13.42 -57.11
CA ILE A 229 32.34 -13.06 -58.06
C ILE A 229 31.08 -13.90 -57.81
N VAL A 230 31.24 -15.18 -57.46
CA VAL A 230 30.13 -16.08 -57.14
C VAL A 230 29.43 -15.62 -55.87
N VAL A 231 30.18 -15.26 -54.83
CA VAL A 231 29.63 -14.74 -53.56
C VAL A 231 28.85 -13.44 -53.78
N ILE A 232 29.36 -12.51 -54.61
CA ILE A 232 28.64 -11.28 -54.97
C ILE A 232 27.36 -11.60 -55.74
N ALA A 233 27.42 -12.55 -56.69
CA ALA A 233 26.25 -12.97 -57.46
C ALA A 233 25.19 -13.69 -56.59
N ASP A 234 25.61 -14.46 -55.59
CA ASP A 234 24.72 -15.11 -54.62
C ASP A 234 24.06 -14.07 -53.70
N MET A 235 24.83 -13.07 -53.24
CA MET A 235 24.27 -11.94 -52.49
C MET A 235 23.24 -11.19 -53.33
N ALA A 236 23.56 -10.84 -54.58
CA ALA A 236 22.65 -10.16 -55.48
C ALA A 236 21.36 -10.96 -55.73
N ARG A 237 21.46 -12.29 -55.86
CA ARG A 237 20.31 -13.20 -55.99
C ARG A 237 19.45 -13.26 -54.72
N SER A 238 20.05 -13.15 -53.54
CA SER A 238 19.33 -13.14 -52.26
C SER A 238 18.53 -11.87 -52.00
N ASN A 239 18.76 -10.81 -52.80
CA ASN A 239 18.11 -9.49 -52.71
C ASN A 239 18.06 -8.94 -51.27
N PRO A 240 19.22 -8.62 -50.67
CA PRO A 240 19.31 -8.17 -49.30
C PRO A 240 18.52 -6.86 -49.04
N PRO A 241 18.12 -6.60 -47.80
CA PRO A 241 17.38 -5.40 -47.44
C PRO A 241 18.20 -4.12 -47.75
N ARG A 242 17.55 -3.11 -48.32
CA ARG A 242 18.15 -1.79 -48.61
C ARG A 242 18.01 -0.81 -47.46
N THR A 243 18.05 -1.33 -46.23
CA THR A 243 17.87 -0.55 -45.02
C THR A 243 19.15 0.19 -44.65
N SER A 244 19.00 1.27 -43.87
CA SER A 244 20.11 2.08 -43.39
C SER A 244 21.15 1.25 -42.61
N ALA A 245 20.69 0.31 -41.78
CA ALA A 245 21.55 -0.55 -40.97
C ALA A 245 22.38 -1.55 -41.80
N PHE A 246 21.77 -2.22 -42.80
CA PHE A 246 22.47 -3.16 -43.66
C PHE A 246 23.55 -2.47 -44.51
N VAL A 247 23.18 -1.37 -45.17
CA VAL A 247 24.09 -0.63 -46.07
C VAL A 247 25.22 0.01 -45.29
N ALA A 248 24.93 0.64 -44.15
CA ALA A 248 25.97 1.28 -43.33
C ALA A 248 27.01 0.27 -42.83
N GLU A 249 26.58 -0.91 -42.38
CA GLU A 249 27.50 -1.96 -41.92
C GLU A 249 28.33 -2.54 -43.08
N LEU A 250 27.68 -2.83 -44.22
CA LEU A 250 28.33 -3.35 -45.41
C LEU A 250 29.42 -2.40 -45.93
N VAL A 251 29.08 -1.11 -46.07
CA VAL A 251 30.02 -0.07 -46.54
C VAL A 251 31.14 0.15 -45.52
N ARG A 252 30.82 0.28 -44.23
CA ARG A 252 31.81 0.47 -43.14
C ARG A 252 32.86 -0.63 -43.08
N ARG A 253 32.45 -1.88 -43.31
CA ARG A 253 33.35 -3.04 -43.27
C ARG A 253 34.15 -3.24 -44.55
N LEU A 254 33.59 -2.92 -45.72
CA LEU A 254 34.27 -3.06 -47.01
C LEU A 254 35.22 -1.89 -47.31
N GLN A 255 34.93 -0.68 -46.80
CA GLN A 255 35.83 0.46 -46.92
C GLN A 255 37.18 0.17 -46.23
N GLY A 256 38.28 0.46 -46.92
CA GLY A 256 39.65 0.29 -46.40
C GLY A 256 40.31 -1.07 -46.66
N HIS A 257 39.61 -2.06 -47.24
CA HIS A 257 40.15 -3.40 -47.47
C HIS A 257 40.46 -3.66 -48.97
N GLY A 258 41.55 -3.07 -49.48
CA GLY A 258 42.16 -3.42 -50.77
C GLY A 258 41.33 -3.13 -52.04
N THR A 259 41.96 -3.24 -53.21
CA THR A 259 41.33 -2.98 -54.53
C THR A 259 40.33 -4.07 -54.95
N MET A 260 40.43 -5.28 -54.40
CA MET A 260 39.54 -6.41 -54.74
C MET A 260 38.12 -6.28 -54.18
N LEU A 261 37.92 -5.51 -53.10
CA LEU A 261 36.59 -5.27 -52.50
C LEU A 261 35.90 -4.00 -53.04
N ALA A 262 36.47 -3.36 -54.05
CA ALA A 262 35.84 -2.24 -54.75
C ALA A 262 34.61 -2.68 -55.58
N LEU A 263 34.63 -3.88 -56.16
CA LEU A 263 33.54 -4.42 -56.99
C LEU A 263 32.21 -4.58 -56.22
N PRO A 264 32.17 -5.18 -55.01
CA PRO A 264 30.98 -5.18 -54.16
C PRO A 264 30.47 -3.78 -53.83
N LEU A 265 31.37 -2.82 -53.54
CA LEU A 265 30.99 -1.44 -53.22
C LEU A 265 30.33 -0.74 -54.41
N THR A 266 30.91 -0.85 -55.60
CA THR A 266 30.31 -0.32 -56.84
C THR A 266 28.95 -0.95 -57.12
N TRP A 267 28.78 -2.25 -56.84
CA TRP A 267 27.48 -2.91 -56.99
C TRP A 267 26.42 -2.34 -56.03
N VAL A 268 26.77 -2.10 -54.76
CA VAL A 268 25.87 -1.48 -53.78
C VAL A 268 25.47 -0.07 -54.24
N GLU A 269 26.43 0.75 -54.68
CA GLU A 269 26.17 2.09 -55.20
C GLU A 269 25.23 2.07 -56.40
N GLN A 270 25.43 1.16 -57.36
CA GLN A 270 24.55 1.00 -58.52
C GLN A 270 23.12 0.61 -58.10
N ARG A 271 22.96 -0.29 -57.12
CA ARG A 271 21.64 -0.71 -56.62
C ARG A 271 20.92 0.39 -55.86
N LEU A 272 21.66 1.26 -55.16
CA LEU A 272 21.08 2.41 -54.46
C LEU A 272 20.68 3.53 -55.44
N ALA A 273 21.49 3.73 -56.49
CA ALA A 273 21.20 4.69 -57.56
C ALA A 273 19.89 4.37 -58.31
N GLU A 274 19.52 3.10 -58.46
CA GLU A 274 18.22 2.68 -59.04
C GLU A 274 17.01 3.24 -58.27
N VAL A 275 17.17 3.59 -56.98
CA VAL A 275 16.12 4.13 -56.10
C VAL A 275 16.43 5.57 -55.68
N SER A 276 17.39 6.24 -56.35
CA SER A 276 17.82 7.61 -56.04
C SER A 276 18.30 7.80 -54.59
N LEU A 277 18.91 6.77 -53.99
CA LEU A 277 19.53 6.83 -52.66
C LEU A 277 21.05 6.80 -52.78
N THR A 278 21.74 7.39 -51.81
CA THR A 278 23.20 7.33 -51.69
C THR A 278 23.64 6.57 -50.45
N SER A 279 24.83 5.98 -50.48
CA SER A 279 25.44 5.31 -49.32
C SER A 279 25.63 6.28 -48.14
N ASP A 280 26.12 7.49 -48.41
CA ASP A 280 26.34 8.54 -47.39
C ASP A 280 25.03 8.94 -46.69
N GLU A 281 23.95 9.11 -47.44
CA GLU A 281 22.64 9.42 -46.86
C GLU A 281 22.14 8.31 -45.95
N LEU A 282 22.30 7.04 -46.35
CA LEU A 282 21.89 5.89 -45.54
C LEU A 282 22.75 5.71 -44.29
N ILE A 283 24.06 5.99 -44.37
CA ILE A 283 24.97 6.01 -43.22
C ILE A 283 24.56 7.13 -42.24
N HIS A 284 24.26 8.33 -42.74
CA HIS A 284 23.83 9.44 -41.90
C HIS A 284 22.48 9.13 -41.21
N ARG A 285 21.52 8.55 -41.94
CA ARG A 285 20.24 8.10 -41.37
C ARG A 285 20.44 7.02 -40.31
N PHE A 286 21.35 6.08 -40.53
CA PHE A 286 21.68 5.04 -39.55
C PHE A 286 22.29 5.62 -38.27
N ASN A 287 23.26 6.52 -38.38
CA ASN A 287 23.88 7.17 -37.21
C ASN A 287 22.87 8.00 -36.41
N GLN A 288 21.96 8.73 -37.08
CA GLN A 288 20.86 9.42 -36.42
C GLN A 288 19.93 8.44 -35.69
N GLN A 289 19.58 7.32 -36.33
CA GLN A 289 18.74 6.30 -35.71
C GLN A 289 19.41 5.68 -34.47
N LEU A 290 20.72 5.39 -34.52
CA LEU A 290 21.47 4.90 -33.36
C LEU A 290 21.43 5.88 -32.19
N ALA A 291 21.67 7.17 -32.45
CA ALA A 291 21.63 8.20 -31.43
C ALA A 291 20.24 8.34 -30.80
N VAL A 292 19.19 8.36 -31.63
CA VAL A 292 17.79 8.45 -31.16
C VAL A 292 17.41 7.22 -30.34
N SER A 293 17.71 6.02 -30.82
CA SER A 293 17.40 4.79 -30.07
C SER A 293 18.15 4.75 -28.75
N GLN A 294 19.45 5.07 -28.74
CA GLN A 294 20.24 5.09 -27.51
C GLN A 294 19.67 6.08 -26.48
N LEU A 295 19.32 7.30 -26.89
CA LEU A 295 18.71 8.29 -26.01
C LEU A 295 17.33 7.84 -25.51
N SER A 296 16.48 7.28 -26.37
CA SER A 296 15.12 6.87 -25.97
C SER A 296 15.14 5.68 -25.00
N VAL A 297 16.04 4.70 -25.20
CA VAL A 297 16.24 3.65 -24.19
C VAL A 297 16.75 4.30 -22.91
N SER A 298 17.82 5.11 -22.99
CA SER A 298 18.44 5.80 -21.84
C SER A 298 17.43 6.53 -20.97
N ASN A 299 16.61 7.38 -21.61
CA ASN A 299 15.57 8.15 -20.98
C ASN A 299 14.50 7.25 -20.34
N SER A 300 14.09 6.17 -21.02
CA SER A 300 13.00 5.31 -20.53
C SER A 300 13.37 4.55 -19.26
N ILE A 301 14.59 4.03 -19.14
CA ILE A 301 15.06 3.34 -17.93
C ILE A 301 15.36 4.34 -16.81
N SER A 302 15.96 5.49 -17.12
CA SER A 302 16.11 6.57 -16.12
C SER A 302 14.74 6.99 -15.59
N GLY A 303 13.75 7.09 -16.47
CA GLY A 303 12.37 7.36 -16.09
C GLY A 303 11.79 6.27 -15.19
N LEU A 304 11.99 4.98 -15.50
CA LEU A 304 11.52 3.89 -14.63
C LEU A 304 12.14 3.94 -13.22
N ARG A 305 13.43 4.32 -13.11
CA ARG A 305 14.11 4.46 -11.81
C ARG A 305 13.50 5.61 -11.02
N GLN A 306 13.38 6.78 -11.62
CA GLN A 306 12.76 7.94 -10.99
C GLN A 306 11.33 7.62 -10.50
N LEU A 307 10.58 6.72 -11.17
CA LEU A 307 9.15 6.49 -10.84
C LEU A 307 9.06 5.69 -9.55
N SER A 308 10.14 5.00 -9.21
CA SER A 308 10.31 4.21 -8.00
C SER A 308 10.81 5.06 -6.83
N GLU A 309 11.43 6.21 -7.10
CA GLU A 309 11.94 7.15 -6.07
C GLU A 309 10.91 8.20 -5.66
N MET A 310 9.93 8.49 -6.52
CA MET A 310 8.89 9.50 -6.26
C MET A 310 7.92 9.08 -5.14
N ASP A 311 7.65 10.00 -4.21
CA ASP A 311 6.58 9.84 -3.22
C ASP A 311 5.20 10.07 -3.88
N TRP A 312 4.57 8.96 -4.27
CA TRP A 312 3.24 8.98 -4.87
C TRP A 312 2.14 9.35 -3.89
N ALA A 313 2.34 9.12 -2.59
CA ALA A 313 1.36 9.50 -1.57
C ALA A 313 1.25 11.02 -1.49
N GLU A 314 2.39 11.71 -1.37
CA GLU A 314 2.46 13.17 -1.37
C GLU A 314 1.93 13.76 -2.69
N PHE A 315 2.31 13.18 -3.83
CA PHE A 315 1.84 13.64 -5.13
C PHE A 315 0.32 13.55 -5.28
N VAL A 316 -0.29 12.42 -4.92
CA VAL A 316 -1.74 12.22 -5.02
C VAL A 316 -2.48 13.16 -4.08
N GLU A 317 -1.99 13.38 -2.86
CA GLU A 317 -2.59 14.36 -1.93
C GLU A 317 -2.53 15.78 -2.48
N THR A 318 -1.39 16.18 -3.03
CA THR A 318 -1.21 17.53 -3.60
C THR A 318 -2.11 17.75 -4.82
N MET A 319 -2.24 16.75 -5.69
CA MET A 319 -3.02 16.83 -6.93
C MET A 319 -4.52 16.56 -6.74
N SER A 320 -4.95 16.01 -5.61
CA SER A 320 -6.34 15.65 -5.36
C SER A 320 -7.18 16.84 -4.91
N GLN A 321 -8.18 17.21 -5.70
CA GLN A 321 -9.17 18.23 -5.29
C GLN A 321 -9.99 17.78 -4.08
N VAL A 322 -10.18 16.47 -3.89
CA VAL A 322 -10.82 15.93 -2.69
C VAL A 322 -9.97 16.24 -1.47
N ASP A 323 -8.66 15.94 -1.52
CA ASP A 323 -7.74 16.21 -0.41
C ASP A 323 -7.67 17.71 -0.09
N GLN A 324 -7.56 18.56 -1.12
CA GLN A 324 -7.59 20.02 -0.98
C GLN A 324 -8.87 20.54 -0.32
N THR A 325 -10.02 19.92 -0.60
CA THR A 325 -11.30 20.25 0.03
C THR A 325 -11.32 19.81 1.49
N LEU A 326 -10.88 18.59 1.79
CA LEU A 326 -10.87 18.05 3.16
C LEU A 326 -9.87 18.77 4.07
N ARG A 327 -8.80 19.37 3.53
CA ARG A 327 -7.88 20.24 4.29
C ARG A 327 -8.54 21.50 4.85
N GLN A 328 -9.71 21.88 4.37
CA GLN A 328 -10.50 23.01 4.89
C GLN A 328 -11.35 22.62 6.11
N ASP A 329 -11.11 21.42 6.67
CA ASP A 329 -11.73 20.92 7.91
C ASP A 329 -11.76 22.00 9.02
N PRO A 330 -12.95 22.38 9.54
CA PRO A 330 -13.05 23.46 10.52
C PRO A 330 -12.37 23.13 11.84
N ALA A 331 -12.26 21.85 12.21
CA ALA A 331 -11.49 21.41 13.37
C ALA A 331 -9.97 21.48 13.16
N GLY A 332 -9.49 21.65 11.93
CA GLY A 332 -8.06 21.66 11.60
C GLY A 332 -7.34 20.32 11.83
N VAL A 333 -8.09 19.22 11.97
CA VAL A 333 -7.56 17.90 12.33
C VAL A 333 -7.11 17.15 11.08
N TYR A 334 -7.85 17.27 9.97
CA TYR A 334 -7.51 16.54 8.74
C TYR A 334 -6.06 16.71 8.27
N PRO A 335 -5.48 17.92 8.19
CA PRO A 335 -4.11 18.11 7.69
C PRO A 335 -3.02 17.46 8.55
N ILE A 336 -3.27 17.28 9.85
CA ILE A 336 -2.32 16.69 10.81
C ILE A 336 -2.58 15.19 11.04
N MET A 337 -3.47 14.57 10.26
CA MET A 337 -3.73 13.14 10.33
C MET A 337 -2.66 12.31 9.62
N HIS A 338 -2.44 11.10 10.13
CA HIS A 338 -1.60 10.12 9.44
C HIS A 338 -2.15 9.80 8.05
N PHE A 339 -1.24 9.56 7.10
CA PHE A 339 -1.57 9.24 5.71
C PHE A 339 -2.66 8.16 5.60
N ASP A 340 -2.52 7.02 6.29
CA ASP A 340 -3.52 5.92 6.27
C ASP A 340 -4.94 6.37 6.64
N THR A 341 -5.08 7.28 7.61
CA THR A 341 -6.40 7.78 8.02
C THR A 341 -6.97 8.72 6.95
N ARG A 342 -6.14 9.60 6.38
CA ARG A 342 -6.54 10.46 5.25
C ARG A 342 -6.91 9.65 4.01
N ASP A 343 -6.17 8.57 3.73
CA ASP A 343 -6.46 7.64 2.64
C ASP A 343 -7.76 6.86 2.88
N GLN A 344 -8.01 6.40 4.10
CA GLN A 344 -9.29 5.78 4.47
C GLN A 344 -10.47 6.73 4.21
N TYR A 345 -10.33 8.02 4.56
CA TYR A 345 -11.39 9.02 4.33
C TYR A 345 -11.64 9.22 2.83
N ARG A 346 -10.57 9.31 2.04
CA ARG A 346 -10.63 9.40 0.57
C ARG A 346 -11.33 8.16 -0.03
N HIS A 347 -11.01 6.96 0.47
CA HIS A 347 -11.68 5.73 0.04
C HIS A 347 -13.17 5.68 0.41
N VAL A 348 -13.58 6.24 1.55
CA VAL A 348 -15.00 6.38 1.90
C VAL A 348 -15.70 7.30 0.90
N ILE A 349 -15.11 8.43 0.56
CA ILE A 349 -15.66 9.38 -0.42
C ILE A 349 -15.80 8.73 -1.80
N GLU A 350 -14.76 8.03 -2.28
CA GLU A 350 -14.81 7.27 -3.53
C GLU A 350 -15.94 6.23 -3.51
N MET A 351 -16.10 5.52 -2.39
CA MET A 351 -17.16 4.53 -2.22
C MET A 351 -18.55 5.18 -2.27
N LEU A 352 -18.76 6.32 -1.61
CA LEU A 352 -20.02 7.06 -1.62
C LEU A 352 -20.35 7.59 -3.02
N ALA A 353 -19.38 8.24 -3.69
CA ALA A 353 -19.53 8.78 -5.04
C ALA A 353 -19.92 7.72 -6.07
N ARG A 354 -19.45 6.47 -5.92
CA ARG A 354 -19.84 5.35 -6.79
C ARG A 354 -21.31 4.92 -6.63
N HIS A 355 -21.98 5.32 -5.54
CA HIS A 355 -23.35 4.91 -5.21
C HIS A 355 -24.35 6.08 -5.16
N CYS A 356 -23.93 7.30 -5.49
CA CYS A 356 -24.79 8.47 -5.65
C CYS A 356 -24.60 9.12 -7.02
N ALA A 357 -25.32 10.21 -7.29
CA ALA A 357 -25.19 10.98 -8.54
C ALA A 357 -24.03 12.01 -8.49
N HIS A 358 -23.44 12.21 -7.31
CA HIS A 358 -22.45 13.25 -7.06
C HIS A 358 -21.03 12.78 -7.39
N THR A 359 -20.20 13.73 -7.83
CA THR A 359 -18.77 13.48 -8.03
C THR A 359 -18.03 13.35 -6.69
N GLU A 360 -16.83 12.78 -6.69
CA GLU A 360 -16.01 12.64 -5.47
C GLU A 360 -15.75 14.00 -4.80
N VAL A 361 -15.54 15.05 -5.59
CA VAL A 361 -15.32 16.42 -5.11
C VAL A 361 -16.62 17.01 -4.52
N GLU A 362 -17.77 16.75 -5.13
CA GLU A 362 -19.07 17.18 -4.57
C GLU A 362 -19.35 16.49 -3.23
N VAL A 363 -19.12 15.19 -3.12
CA VAL A 363 -19.25 14.45 -1.86
C VAL A 363 -18.34 15.06 -0.78
N ALA A 364 -17.09 15.37 -1.12
CA ALA A 364 -16.15 16.03 -0.20
C ALA A 364 -16.67 17.41 0.27
N ARG A 365 -17.25 18.20 -0.63
CA ARG A 365 -17.86 19.50 -0.30
C ARG A 365 -19.08 19.35 0.59
N HIS A 366 -19.94 18.35 0.36
CA HIS A 366 -21.08 18.08 1.24
C HIS A 366 -20.62 17.76 2.66
N VAL A 367 -19.61 16.90 2.82
CA VAL A 367 -19.03 16.57 4.12
C VAL A 367 -18.45 17.81 4.80
N LEU A 368 -17.70 18.63 4.06
CA LEU A 368 -17.13 19.88 4.58
C LEU A 368 -18.23 20.84 5.05
N ASN A 369 -19.28 21.04 4.25
CA ASN A 369 -20.39 21.91 4.59
C ASN A 369 -21.11 21.43 5.86
N MET A 370 -21.32 20.12 6.02
CA MET A 370 -21.93 19.56 7.25
C MET A 370 -21.07 19.84 8.48
N ALA A 371 -19.74 19.67 8.38
CA ALA A 371 -18.81 19.99 9.46
C ALA A 371 -18.76 21.49 9.79
N GLN A 372 -18.87 22.36 8.78
CA GLN A 372 -18.93 23.81 8.97
C GLN A 372 -20.21 24.24 9.68
N VAL A 373 -21.37 23.73 9.23
CA VAL A 373 -22.67 24.01 9.88
C VAL A 373 -22.66 23.52 11.33
N ALA A 374 -22.09 22.35 11.59
CA ALA A 374 -21.94 21.84 12.94
C ALA A 374 -21.00 22.72 13.80
N ALA A 375 -19.90 23.22 13.23
CA ALA A 375 -18.97 24.11 13.92
C ALA A 375 -19.55 25.50 14.24
N GLU A 376 -20.51 25.98 13.45
CA GLU A 376 -21.22 27.24 13.72
C GLU A 376 -22.22 27.11 14.88
N ASP A 377 -22.73 25.91 15.15
CA ASP A 377 -23.64 25.65 16.27
C ASP A 377 -22.84 25.40 17.58
N PRO A 378 -22.93 26.28 18.59
CA PRO A 378 -22.22 26.11 19.86
C PRO A 378 -22.75 24.95 20.71
N THR A 379 -23.94 24.42 20.37
CA THR A 379 -24.58 23.32 21.11
C THR A 379 -24.28 21.94 20.54
N SER A 380 -23.62 21.89 19.38
CA SER A 380 -23.25 20.64 18.73
C SER A 380 -22.08 19.94 19.45
N ASP A 381 -21.96 18.62 19.26
CA ASP A 381 -20.83 17.86 19.78
C ASP A 381 -19.52 18.36 19.12
N PRO A 382 -18.46 18.68 19.88
CA PRO A 382 -17.16 19.05 19.33
C PRO A 382 -16.60 18.08 18.28
N ARG A 383 -16.96 16.79 18.32
CA ARG A 383 -16.55 15.81 17.30
C ARG A 383 -17.19 16.06 15.94
N SER A 384 -18.41 16.60 15.92
CA SER A 384 -19.14 16.92 14.69
C SER A 384 -18.50 18.08 13.92
N HIS A 385 -17.61 18.85 14.55
CA HIS A 385 -16.81 19.89 13.88
C HIS A 385 -15.72 19.29 12.98
N HIS A 386 -15.40 18.00 13.13
CA HIS A 386 -14.42 17.32 12.31
C HIS A 386 -15.09 16.52 11.19
N ILE A 387 -14.61 16.67 9.95
CA ILE A 387 -15.13 15.96 8.78
C ILE A 387 -15.17 14.43 8.92
N GLY A 388 -14.26 13.84 9.72
CA GLY A 388 -14.22 12.40 9.97
C GLY A 388 -15.48 11.86 10.63
N TYR A 389 -16.18 12.68 11.43
CA TYR A 389 -17.43 12.30 12.09
C TYR A 389 -18.51 11.88 11.07
N PHE A 390 -18.63 12.63 9.97
CA PHE A 390 -19.60 12.32 8.91
C PHE A 390 -19.13 11.20 7.96
N LEU A 391 -17.84 10.89 7.92
CA LEU A 391 -17.29 9.87 7.02
C LEU A 391 -17.28 8.47 7.65
N ILE A 392 -16.80 8.36 8.89
CA ILE A 392 -16.54 7.07 9.53
C ILE A 392 -17.34 6.80 10.80
N ASP A 393 -17.97 7.83 11.38
CA ASP A 393 -18.62 7.77 12.68
C ASP A 393 -20.15 7.95 12.56
N ASP A 394 -20.82 8.29 13.67
CA ASP A 394 -22.27 8.40 13.78
C ASP A 394 -22.94 9.46 12.89
N GLY A 395 -22.19 10.43 12.34
CA GLY A 395 -22.71 11.38 11.36
C GLY A 395 -22.92 10.79 9.96
N ARG A 396 -22.41 9.58 9.71
CA ARG A 396 -22.45 8.92 8.39
C ARG A 396 -23.86 8.65 7.84
N PRO A 397 -24.84 8.16 8.62
CA PRO A 397 -26.20 7.93 8.11
C PRO A 397 -26.86 9.20 7.61
N GLU A 398 -26.60 10.35 8.25
CA GLU A 398 -27.12 11.65 7.82
C GLU A 398 -26.53 12.06 6.46
N LEU A 399 -25.22 11.91 6.30
CA LEU A 399 -24.54 12.13 5.02
C LEU A 399 -25.09 11.22 3.91
N GLU A 400 -25.27 9.92 4.21
CA GLU A 400 -25.82 8.96 3.25
C GLU A 400 -27.26 9.31 2.82
N GLN A 401 -28.05 9.91 3.72
CA GLN A 401 -29.39 10.40 3.42
C GLN A 401 -29.36 11.64 2.54
N GLN A 402 -28.52 12.64 2.85
CA GLN A 402 -28.40 13.88 2.05
C GLN A 402 -27.90 13.60 0.63
N LEU A 403 -26.98 12.65 0.47
CA LEU A 403 -26.44 12.24 -0.84
C LEU A 403 -27.35 11.26 -1.60
N GLU A 404 -28.51 10.88 -1.03
CA GLU A 404 -29.44 9.89 -1.57
C GLU A 404 -28.76 8.57 -2.00
N VAL A 405 -27.86 8.05 -1.18
CA VAL A 405 -26.99 6.93 -1.55
C VAL A 405 -27.81 5.66 -1.79
N ARG A 406 -27.65 5.07 -2.97
CA ARG A 406 -28.35 3.84 -3.39
C ARG A 406 -27.59 2.60 -2.95
N LEU A 407 -27.55 2.36 -1.64
CA LEU A 407 -26.99 1.12 -1.09
C LEU A 407 -27.90 -0.08 -1.38
N GLY A 408 -27.30 -1.22 -1.70
CA GLY A 408 -28.01 -2.49 -1.85
C GLY A 408 -28.79 -2.89 -0.59
N ARG A 409 -29.89 -3.65 -0.75
CA ARG A 409 -30.71 -4.11 0.38
C ARG A 409 -29.91 -4.94 1.40
N ILE A 410 -28.92 -5.70 0.91
CA ILE A 410 -28.05 -6.53 1.75
C ILE A 410 -27.12 -5.66 2.62
N THR A 411 -26.57 -4.57 2.08
CA THR A 411 -25.71 -3.65 2.84
C THR A 411 -26.51 -2.91 3.90
N ARG A 412 -27.75 -2.50 3.62
CA ARG A 412 -28.65 -1.90 4.63
C ARG A 412 -28.97 -2.88 5.76
N LEU A 413 -29.33 -4.13 5.44
CA LEU A 413 -29.59 -5.15 6.45
C LEU A 413 -28.34 -5.42 7.31
N ARG A 414 -27.16 -5.48 6.68
CA ARG A 414 -25.89 -5.66 7.38
C ARG A 414 -25.58 -4.51 8.34
N HIS A 415 -25.84 -3.28 7.91
CA HIS A 415 -25.64 -2.10 8.74
C HIS A 415 -26.57 -2.13 9.97
N ALA A 416 -27.87 -2.42 9.77
CA ALA A 416 -28.82 -2.58 10.87
C ALA A 416 -28.42 -3.69 11.87
N LEU A 417 -27.93 -4.83 11.38
CA LEU A 417 -27.42 -5.91 12.25
C LEU A 417 -26.16 -5.49 13.03
N ASN A 418 -25.32 -4.62 12.46
CA ASN A 418 -24.12 -4.13 13.13
C ASN A 418 -24.40 -3.06 14.20
N GLN A 419 -25.49 -2.30 14.10
CA GLN A 419 -25.89 -1.32 15.12
C GLN A 419 -26.29 -1.97 16.45
N ALA A 420 -26.77 -3.21 16.42
CA ALA A 420 -27.10 -3.98 17.62
C ALA A 420 -26.32 -5.31 17.65
N PRO A 421 -24.99 -5.29 17.91
CA PRO A 421 -24.13 -6.46 17.76
C PRO A 421 -24.53 -7.59 18.71
N LEU A 422 -24.96 -7.26 19.93
CA LEU A 422 -25.39 -8.25 20.93
C LEU A 422 -26.71 -8.92 20.52
N LEU A 423 -27.71 -8.13 20.12
CA LEU A 423 -29.01 -8.67 19.70
C LEU A 423 -28.91 -9.46 18.41
N SER A 424 -28.10 -9.00 17.44
CA SER A 424 -27.88 -9.74 16.19
C SER A 424 -27.13 -11.05 16.44
N TRP A 425 -26.13 -11.05 17.33
CA TRP A 425 -25.37 -12.24 17.68
C TRP A 425 -26.22 -13.25 18.46
N LEU A 426 -26.83 -12.85 19.57
CA LEU A 426 -27.68 -13.74 20.37
C LEU A 426 -28.93 -14.19 19.61
N GLY A 427 -29.53 -13.29 18.82
CA GLY A 427 -30.69 -13.58 18.00
C GLY A 427 -30.39 -14.60 16.90
N SER A 428 -29.26 -14.45 16.19
CA SER A 428 -28.85 -15.43 15.18
C SER A 428 -28.47 -16.78 15.79
N LEU A 429 -27.76 -16.79 16.92
CA LEU A 429 -27.44 -18.01 17.68
C LEU A 429 -28.71 -18.73 18.13
N SER A 430 -29.64 -18.01 18.76
CA SER A 430 -30.92 -18.56 19.23
C SER A 430 -31.75 -19.10 18.06
N LEU A 431 -31.96 -18.30 17.01
CA LEU A 431 -32.77 -18.67 15.85
C LEU A 431 -32.23 -19.92 15.16
N LEU A 432 -30.93 -19.98 14.89
CA LEU A 432 -30.31 -21.13 14.22
C LEU A 432 -30.33 -22.38 15.12
N THR A 433 -30.07 -22.22 16.42
CA THR A 433 -30.12 -23.34 17.37
C THR A 433 -31.53 -23.91 17.45
N THR A 434 -32.54 -23.06 17.66
CA THR A 434 -33.95 -23.47 17.72
C THR A 434 -34.41 -24.09 16.41
N ALA A 435 -34.05 -23.53 15.26
CA ALA A 435 -34.41 -24.08 13.95
C ALA A 435 -33.81 -25.48 13.73
N CYS A 436 -32.51 -25.67 14.04
CA CYS A 436 -31.86 -26.96 13.92
C CYS A 436 -32.41 -27.99 14.91
N CYS A 437 -32.63 -27.62 16.17
CA CYS A 437 -33.30 -28.46 17.17
C CYS A 437 -34.70 -28.88 16.70
N ALA A 438 -35.51 -27.94 16.21
CA ALA A 438 -36.87 -28.18 15.77
C ALA A 438 -36.92 -29.15 14.57
N VAL A 439 -36.01 -29.02 13.60
CA VAL A 439 -35.92 -29.94 12.45
C VAL A 439 -35.60 -31.36 12.91
N LEU A 440 -34.63 -31.54 13.81
CA LEU A 440 -34.23 -32.85 14.30
C LEU A 440 -35.28 -33.49 15.23
N LEU A 441 -35.91 -32.71 16.09
CA LEU A 441 -37.00 -33.17 16.95
C LEU A 441 -38.24 -33.56 16.12
N ARG A 442 -38.58 -32.78 15.08
CA ARG A 442 -39.66 -33.14 14.16
C ARG A 442 -39.37 -34.45 13.42
N HIS A 443 -38.13 -34.66 12.99
CA HIS A 443 -37.72 -35.92 12.39
C HIS A 443 -37.82 -37.08 13.38
N SER A 444 -37.38 -36.89 14.62
CA SER A 444 -37.46 -37.89 15.69
C SER A 444 -38.90 -38.26 16.07
N HIS A 445 -39.80 -37.27 16.13
CA HIS A 445 -41.23 -37.47 16.35
C HIS A 445 -41.85 -38.32 15.21
N ASN A 446 -41.53 -38.00 13.96
CA ASN A 446 -42.01 -38.76 12.80
C ASN A 446 -41.48 -40.21 12.77
N SER A 447 -40.35 -40.48 13.41
CA SER A 447 -39.79 -41.83 13.58
C SER A 447 -40.39 -42.60 14.77
N GLY A 448 -41.41 -42.06 15.44
CA GLY A 448 -42.16 -42.76 16.49
C GLY A 448 -41.68 -42.53 17.93
N VAL A 449 -40.79 -41.56 18.17
CA VAL A 449 -40.37 -41.20 19.54
C VAL A 449 -41.49 -40.45 20.26
N GLY A 450 -41.92 -40.96 21.42
CA GLY A 450 -42.96 -40.33 22.25
C GLY A 450 -42.51 -39.00 22.88
N TRP A 451 -43.48 -38.20 23.34
CA TRP A 451 -43.25 -36.86 23.89
C TRP A 451 -42.22 -36.81 25.04
N LEU A 452 -42.21 -37.80 25.94
CA LEU A 452 -41.21 -37.91 27.01
C LEU A 452 -39.77 -38.10 26.48
N GLY A 453 -39.62 -38.86 25.39
CA GLY A 453 -38.32 -39.05 24.74
C GLY A 453 -37.83 -37.77 24.07
N LEU A 454 -38.73 -37.00 23.45
CA LEU A 454 -38.40 -35.72 22.83
C LEU A 454 -37.96 -34.67 23.86
N THR A 455 -38.61 -34.61 25.03
CA THR A 455 -38.21 -33.68 26.10
C THR A 455 -36.86 -34.03 26.69
N LEU A 456 -36.54 -35.32 26.87
CA LEU A 456 -35.22 -35.77 27.33
C LEU A 456 -34.13 -35.52 26.28
N LEU A 457 -34.45 -35.61 24.99
CA LEU A 457 -33.52 -35.36 23.89
C LEU A 457 -33.23 -33.86 23.69
N LEU A 458 -34.18 -32.97 24.02
CA LEU A 458 -34.07 -31.54 23.76
C LEU A 458 -32.81 -30.91 24.37
N VAL A 459 -32.53 -31.18 25.65
CA VAL A 459 -31.42 -30.56 26.38
C VAL A 459 -30.05 -30.94 25.81
N PRO A 460 -29.66 -32.23 25.68
CA PRO A 460 -28.37 -32.60 25.09
C PRO A 460 -28.27 -32.15 23.63
N LEU A 461 -29.37 -32.19 22.88
CA LEU A 461 -29.41 -31.73 21.50
C LEU A 461 -29.15 -30.22 21.40
N ALA A 462 -29.76 -29.41 22.28
CA ALA A 462 -29.55 -27.97 22.32
C ALA A 462 -28.10 -27.61 22.66
N ILE A 463 -27.44 -28.34 23.57
CA ILE A 463 -26.02 -28.13 23.91
C ILE A 463 -25.13 -28.41 22.69
N VAL A 464 -25.30 -29.56 22.03
CA VAL A 464 -24.47 -29.93 20.87
C VAL A 464 -24.69 -28.98 19.69
N ILE A 465 -25.94 -28.62 19.41
CA ILE A 465 -26.28 -27.72 18.30
C ILE A 465 -25.82 -26.29 18.59
N SER A 466 -26.00 -25.79 19.81
CA SER A 466 -25.55 -24.43 20.16
C SER A 466 -24.04 -24.28 20.01
N GLN A 467 -23.24 -25.28 20.42
CA GLN A 467 -21.79 -25.26 20.21
C GLN A 467 -21.44 -25.26 18.70
N PHE A 468 -22.12 -26.07 17.90
CA PHE A 468 -21.93 -26.11 16.45
C PHE A 468 -22.28 -24.76 15.80
N VAL A 469 -23.44 -24.20 16.13
CA VAL A 469 -23.90 -22.91 15.62
C VAL A 469 -22.95 -21.79 16.05
N LEU A 470 -22.48 -21.79 17.30
CA LEU A 470 -21.53 -20.81 17.81
C LEU A 470 -20.22 -20.83 17.00
N ASN A 471 -19.66 -22.01 16.72
CA ASN A 471 -18.46 -22.15 15.92
C ASN A 471 -18.66 -21.67 14.48
N VAL A 472 -19.78 -22.06 13.84
CA VAL A 472 -20.11 -21.62 12.47
C VAL A 472 -20.33 -20.12 12.41
N LEU A 473 -21.07 -19.56 13.36
CA LEU A 473 -21.36 -18.13 13.42
C LEU A 473 -20.08 -17.33 13.62
N SER A 474 -19.19 -17.77 14.54
CA SER A 474 -17.88 -17.16 14.78
C SER A 474 -16.99 -17.16 13.54
N GLU A 475 -16.91 -18.28 12.82
CA GLU A 475 -16.14 -18.37 11.58
C GLU A 475 -16.71 -17.44 10.49
N VAL A 476 -18.04 -17.42 10.33
CA VAL A 476 -18.71 -16.56 9.36
C VAL A 476 -18.54 -15.09 9.72
N THR A 477 -18.64 -14.70 11.00
CA THR A 477 -18.42 -13.31 11.40
C THR A 477 -16.98 -12.89 11.21
N THR A 478 -16.01 -13.72 11.57
CA THR A 478 -14.58 -13.43 11.44
C THR A 478 -14.17 -13.26 9.98
N ARG A 479 -14.73 -14.06 9.07
CA ARG A 479 -14.45 -13.92 7.62
C ARG A 479 -15.19 -12.78 6.94
N SER A 480 -16.34 -12.37 7.49
CA SER A 480 -17.22 -11.43 6.82
C SER A 480 -17.01 -9.98 7.29
N ARG A 481 -16.58 -9.76 8.53
CA ARG A 481 -16.29 -8.43 9.08
C ARG A 481 -14.82 -8.08 8.83
N ALA A 482 -14.58 -7.00 8.09
CA ALA A 482 -13.26 -6.41 8.00
C ALA A 482 -13.00 -5.59 9.27
N PRO A 483 -11.80 -5.68 9.88
CA PRO A 483 -11.43 -4.80 10.98
C PRO A 483 -11.42 -3.34 10.49
N GLN A 484 -11.98 -2.44 11.29
CA GLN A 484 -11.90 -1.00 11.04
C GLN A 484 -10.69 -0.46 11.80
N PRO A 485 -9.70 0.13 11.11
CA PRO A 485 -8.60 0.80 11.79
C PRO A 485 -9.12 2.03 12.53
N LEU A 486 -8.55 2.30 13.71
CA LEU A 486 -8.84 3.53 14.44
C LEU A 486 -8.19 4.72 13.72
N PRO A 487 -8.89 5.85 13.56
CA PRO A 487 -8.31 7.05 12.99
C PRO A 487 -7.18 7.58 13.90
N ARG A 488 -6.10 8.09 13.32
CA ARG A 488 -4.93 8.54 14.07
C ARG A 488 -4.31 9.81 13.50
N LEU A 489 -3.74 10.62 14.37
CA LEU A 489 -2.92 11.78 14.00
C LEU A 489 -1.55 11.33 13.46
N ASP A 490 -0.79 12.26 12.88
CA ASP A 490 0.60 12.04 12.48
C ASP A 490 1.57 12.62 13.51
N PHE A 491 2.17 11.75 14.32
CA PHE A 491 3.23 12.09 15.27
C PHE A 491 4.59 11.50 14.88
N SER A 492 4.79 11.17 13.61
CA SER A 492 6.05 10.61 13.09
C SER A 492 7.25 11.54 13.31
N CYS A 493 7.06 12.86 13.19
CA CYS A 493 8.10 13.86 13.45
C CYS A 493 8.26 14.23 14.94
N GLY A 494 7.38 13.75 15.82
CA GLY A 494 7.44 13.99 17.27
C GLY A 494 6.07 14.15 17.93
N ILE A 495 6.01 13.80 19.22
CA ILE A 495 4.82 13.95 20.05
C ILE A 495 4.70 15.39 20.56
N PRO A 496 3.56 16.08 20.41
CA PRO A 496 3.32 17.40 21.00
C PRO A 496 3.32 17.39 22.54
N ALA A 497 3.62 18.55 23.15
CA ALA A 497 3.74 18.66 24.61
C ALA A 497 2.45 18.33 25.38
N GLU A 498 1.29 18.59 24.76
CA GLU A 498 -0.05 18.28 25.29
C GLU A 498 -0.35 16.78 25.38
N PHE A 499 0.31 15.96 24.55
CA PHE A 499 0.15 14.50 24.50
C PHE A 499 1.33 13.77 25.14
N ARG A 500 2.04 14.44 26.06
CA ARG A 500 3.14 13.84 26.82
C ARG A 500 2.71 12.52 27.43
N THR A 501 3.55 11.51 27.25
CA THR A 501 3.21 10.12 27.57
C THR A 501 4.28 9.48 28.43
N LEU A 502 3.86 8.64 29.37
CA LEU A 502 4.73 7.87 30.23
C LEU A 502 4.59 6.38 29.92
N VAL A 503 5.68 5.74 29.51
CA VAL A 503 5.78 4.28 29.37
C VAL A 503 6.18 3.68 30.71
N VAL A 504 5.41 2.73 31.22
CA VAL A 504 5.63 2.13 32.54
C VAL A 504 5.74 0.63 32.48
N ILE A 505 6.69 0.08 33.24
CA ILE A 505 6.89 -1.37 33.40
C ILE A 505 6.63 -1.75 34.86
N PRO A 506 5.42 -2.21 35.23
CA PRO A 506 5.13 -2.74 36.56
C PRO A 506 5.81 -4.11 36.79
N THR A 507 6.80 -4.13 37.68
CA THR A 507 7.65 -5.32 37.90
C THR A 507 8.02 -5.52 39.38
N LEU A 508 8.48 -6.71 39.75
CA LEU A 508 9.00 -7.00 41.08
C LEU A 508 10.53 -6.95 41.07
N ILE A 509 11.13 -6.42 42.12
CA ILE A 509 12.59 -6.48 42.32
C ILE A 509 12.91 -7.60 43.32
N GLY A 510 13.89 -8.43 42.96
CA GLY A 510 14.29 -9.59 43.78
C GLY A 510 15.78 -9.94 43.71
N SER A 511 16.48 -9.56 42.64
CA SER A 511 17.92 -9.78 42.50
C SER A 511 18.57 -8.64 41.70
N LYS A 512 19.90 -8.50 41.82
CA LYS A 512 20.66 -7.52 41.03
C LYS A 512 20.62 -7.82 39.54
N ASP A 513 20.78 -9.09 39.14
CA ASP A 513 20.68 -9.54 37.75
C ASP A 513 19.29 -9.24 37.13
N ALA A 514 18.22 -9.41 37.90
CA ALA A 514 16.87 -9.04 37.44
C ALA A 514 16.74 -7.53 37.24
N ILE A 515 17.34 -6.71 38.12
CA ILE A 515 17.36 -5.26 37.97
C ILE A 515 18.12 -4.86 36.70
N ASP A 516 19.29 -5.46 36.43
CA ASP A 516 20.08 -5.16 35.24
C ASP A 516 19.31 -5.49 33.95
N LYS A 517 18.61 -6.64 33.92
CA LYS A 517 17.73 -7.02 32.81
C LYS A 517 16.59 -6.03 32.60
N LEU A 518 15.96 -5.56 33.68
CA LEU A 518 14.87 -4.58 33.61
C LEU A 518 15.35 -3.22 33.11
N VAL A 519 16.52 -2.77 33.56
CA VAL A 519 17.14 -1.51 33.12
C VAL A 519 17.52 -1.59 31.65
N ASN A 520 18.10 -2.72 31.21
CA ASN A 520 18.39 -2.96 29.80
C ASN A 520 17.11 -2.99 28.95
N ALA A 521 16.05 -3.67 29.40
CA ALA A 521 14.77 -3.69 28.69
C ALA A 521 14.16 -2.27 28.56
N LEU A 522 14.28 -1.45 29.60
CA LEU A 522 13.85 -0.05 29.59
C LEU A 522 14.65 0.78 28.58
N GLU A 523 15.97 0.58 28.52
CA GLU A 523 16.85 1.22 27.54
C GLU A 523 16.53 0.79 26.10
N VAL A 524 16.28 -0.49 25.86
CA VAL A 524 15.87 -0.99 24.53
C VAL A 524 14.54 -0.34 24.10
N CYS A 525 13.57 -0.23 25.01
CA CYS A 525 12.31 0.47 24.75
C CYS A 525 12.53 1.95 24.38
N TYR A 526 13.47 2.62 25.09
CA TYR A 526 13.87 3.98 24.79
C TYR A 526 14.50 4.11 23.41
N LEU A 527 15.53 3.32 23.10
CA LEU A 527 16.24 3.36 21.82
C LEU A 527 15.31 3.08 20.63
N GLY A 528 14.29 2.25 20.82
CA GLY A 528 13.29 1.97 19.80
C GLY A 528 12.24 3.08 19.59
N ASN A 529 12.06 4.00 20.54
CA ASN A 529 10.94 4.96 20.54
C ASN A 529 11.32 6.36 21.06
N ALA A 530 12.60 6.73 21.01
CA ALA A 530 13.11 7.97 21.60
C ALA A 530 12.44 9.21 21.00
N MET A 531 11.71 9.96 21.82
CA MET A 531 11.05 11.21 21.45
C MET A 531 10.99 12.18 22.64
N LYS A 532 11.02 13.49 22.35
CA LYS A 532 11.13 14.57 23.35
C LYS A 532 10.10 14.55 24.48
N HIS A 533 8.89 14.05 24.22
CA HIS A 533 7.77 14.04 25.18
C HIS A 533 7.29 12.63 25.53
N LEU A 534 8.16 11.64 25.33
CA LEU A 534 7.97 10.26 25.79
C LEU A 534 8.96 9.97 26.92
N HIS A 535 8.44 9.57 28.07
CA HIS A 535 9.23 9.24 29.25
C HIS A 535 9.05 7.78 29.64
N PHE A 536 9.99 7.23 30.42
CA PHE A 536 10.02 5.81 30.76
C PHE A 536 10.16 5.62 32.28
N ALA A 537 9.39 4.71 32.87
CA ALA A 537 9.46 4.45 34.29
C ALA A 537 9.32 2.97 34.66
N LEU A 538 10.03 2.57 35.71
CA LEU A 538 9.81 1.29 36.38
C LEU A 538 8.89 1.51 37.59
N LEU A 539 7.82 0.71 37.68
CA LEU A 539 6.96 0.66 38.87
C LEU A 539 7.28 -0.62 39.64
N THR A 540 7.93 -0.49 40.78
CA THR A 540 8.52 -1.63 41.49
C THR A 540 7.88 -1.86 42.85
N ASP A 541 7.65 -3.15 43.15
CA ASP A 541 7.41 -3.62 44.52
C ASP A 541 8.47 -4.69 44.84
N PHE A 542 8.63 -5.03 46.11
CA PHE A 542 9.38 -6.23 46.50
C PHE A 542 8.55 -7.51 46.37
N HIS A 543 9.24 -8.66 46.36
CA HIS A 543 8.60 -9.98 46.46
C HIS A 543 7.91 -10.18 47.80
N ASP A 544 6.86 -11.01 47.81
CA ASP A 544 6.05 -11.35 49.00
C ASP A 544 6.96 -11.93 50.11
N HIS A 545 6.78 -11.46 51.36
CA HIS A 545 7.60 -11.90 52.51
C HIS A 545 6.81 -11.95 53.82
N GLN A 546 7.28 -12.72 54.80
CA GLN A 546 6.63 -12.81 56.13
C GLN A 546 6.84 -11.57 57.00
N GLN A 547 7.77 -10.70 56.62
CA GLN A 547 8.13 -9.48 57.34
C GLN A 547 7.94 -8.27 56.41
N ALA A 548 7.58 -7.12 56.99
CA ALA A 548 7.36 -5.89 56.22
C ALA A 548 8.63 -5.43 55.48
N ARG A 549 9.78 -5.52 56.15
CA ARG A 549 11.10 -5.15 55.64
C ARG A 549 12.07 -6.32 55.81
N HIS A 550 12.80 -6.64 54.75
CA HIS A 550 13.86 -7.64 54.72
C HIS A 550 15.22 -6.92 54.55
N PRO A 551 16.31 -7.38 55.19
CA PRO A 551 17.60 -6.68 55.17
C PRO A 551 18.19 -6.44 53.78
N GLN A 552 17.87 -7.31 52.81
CA GLN A 552 18.35 -7.18 51.41
C GLN A 552 17.54 -6.16 50.58
N ASP A 553 16.36 -5.76 51.04
CA ASP A 553 15.47 -4.86 50.29
C ASP A 553 16.16 -3.51 50.02
N GLU A 554 16.80 -2.94 51.04
CA GLU A 554 17.49 -1.66 50.93
C GLU A 554 18.69 -1.76 49.97
N GLN A 555 19.41 -2.89 49.99
CA GLN A 555 20.52 -3.13 49.07
C GLN A 555 20.05 -3.21 47.61
N LEU A 556 18.93 -3.89 47.35
CA LEU A 556 18.34 -4.00 46.01
C LEU A 556 17.82 -2.64 45.53
N LEU A 557 17.16 -1.88 46.39
CA LEU A 557 16.61 -0.57 46.06
C LEU A 557 17.71 0.47 45.80
N ASN A 558 18.80 0.45 46.59
CA ASN A 558 19.98 1.28 46.35
C ASN A 558 20.68 0.90 45.05
N TYR A 559 20.73 -0.38 44.70
CA TYR A 559 21.27 -0.84 43.41
C TYR A 559 20.42 -0.35 42.23
N ALA A 560 19.09 -0.50 42.31
CA ALA A 560 18.18 0.02 41.29
C ALA A 560 18.29 1.55 41.12
N ARG A 561 18.47 2.29 42.24
CA ARG A 561 18.76 3.73 42.22
C ARG A 561 20.01 4.05 41.42
N GLN A 562 21.10 3.38 41.72
CA GLN A 562 22.38 3.60 41.04
C GLN A 562 22.26 3.32 39.53
N GLN A 563 21.60 2.23 39.14
CA GLN A 563 21.43 1.87 37.73
C GLN A 563 20.59 2.88 36.95
N ILE A 564 19.47 3.36 37.51
CA ILE A 564 18.63 4.38 36.85
C ILE A 564 19.33 5.74 36.79
N THR A 565 20.08 6.12 37.82
CA THR A 565 20.89 7.35 37.79
C THR A 565 22.00 7.26 36.75
N ALA A 566 22.70 6.13 36.66
CA ALA A 566 23.72 5.89 35.64
C ALA A 566 23.13 5.91 34.22
N LEU A 567 21.94 5.32 34.05
CA LEU A 567 21.20 5.35 32.79
C LEU A 567 20.87 6.79 32.36
N ASN A 568 20.31 7.61 33.26
CA ASN A 568 20.04 9.02 32.97
C ASN A 568 21.32 9.82 32.68
N ALA A 569 22.42 9.56 33.39
CA ALA A 569 23.70 10.24 33.16
C ALA A 569 24.25 10.01 31.74
N ARG A 570 24.01 8.81 31.17
CA ARG A 570 24.41 8.48 29.79
C ARG A 570 23.65 9.29 28.73
N TYR A 571 22.41 9.70 29.01
CA TYR A 571 21.54 10.45 28.10
C TYR A 571 21.33 11.91 28.53
N ALA A 572 22.20 12.46 29.37
CA ALA A 572 22.05 13.79 29.95
C ALA A 572 22.03 14.96 28.92
N ASN A 573 22.58 14.73 27.73
CA ASN A 573 22.63 15.75 26.66
C ASN A 573 21.29 15.99 25.97
N GLU A 574 20.26 15.19 26.27
CA GLU A 574 18.97 15.19 25.57
C GLU A 574 17.84 15.91 26.33
N GLY A 575 18.18 16.60 27.43
CA GLY A 575 17.26 17.42 28.22
C GLY A 575 16.96 16.86 29.63
N PRO A 576 15.75 17.06 30.19
CA PRO A 576 15.40 16.52 31.52
C PRO A 576 15.47 14.98 31.55
N SER A 577 15.53 14.39 32.75
CA SER A 577 15.63 12.92 32.89
C SER A 577 14.53 12.19 32.11
N HIS A 578 14.94 11.16 31.35
CA HIS A 578 14.03 10.33 30.55
C HIS A 578 13.55 9.09 31.31
N PHE A 579 14.31 8.66 32.32
CA PHE A 579 14.08 7.42 33.05
C PHE A 579 13.76 7.69 34.53
N PHE A 580 12.69 7.05 35.03
CA PHE A 580 12.22 7.20 36.40
C PHE A 580 12.05 5.84 37.10
N LEU A 581 12.17 5.84 38.43
CA LEU A 581 11.84 4.68 39.26
C LEU A 581 10.85 5.11 40.33
N PHE A 582 9.74 4.38 40.43
CA PHE A 582 8.77 4.52 41.51
C PHE A 582 8.71 3.19 42.26
N HIS A 583 8.90 3.24 43.56
CA HIS A 583 8.93 2.06 44.42
C HIS A 583 7.92 2.17 45.55
N ARG A 584 7.26 1.06 45.88
CA ARG A 584 6.30 0.95 46.98
C ARG A 584 6.73 -0.13 47.97
N ASP A 585 6.55 0.17 49.25
CA ASP A 585 6.78 -0.78 50.34
C ASP A 585 5.67 -1.83 50.41
N ARG A 586 5.96 -2.99 51.03
CA ARG A 586 4.97 -4.05 51.25
C ARG A 586 3.90 -3.61 52.25
N GLN A 587 2.66 -4.04 52.05
CA GLN A 587 1.57 -3.89 52.99
C GLN A 587 1.07 -5.26 53.47
N TRP A 588 0.58 -5.32 54.70
CA TRP A 588 0.06 -6.57 55.28
C TRP A 588 -1.26 -6.97 54.61
N ASN A 589 -1.29 -8.16 54.02
CA ASN A 589 -2.51 -8.74 53.49
C ASN A 589 -3.12 -9.74 54.49
N GLN A 590 -4.24 -9.36 55.12
CA GLN A 590 -4.92 -10.19 56.12
C GLN A 590 -5.43 -11.53 55.56
N GLN A 591 -5.84 -11.59 54.29
CA GLN A 591 -6.40 -12.82 53.69
C GLN A 591 -5.32 -13.86 53.38
N GLN A 592 -4.11 -13.40 53.03
CA GLN A 592 -2.99 -14.27 52.66
C GLN A 592 -1.94 -14.43 53.76
N GLY A 593 -2.04 -13.65 54.83
CA GLY A 593 -1.10 -13.70 55.96
C GLY A 593 0.34 -13.35 55.58
N VAL A 594 0.52 -12.50 54.57
CA VAL A 594 1.83 -12.15 54.01
C VAL A 594 1.94 -10.65 53.76
N TRP A 595 3.15 -10.11 53.87
CA TRP A 595 3.46 -8.76 53.41
C TRP A 595 3.73 -8.79 51.91
N MET A 596 2.96 -8.01 51.14
CA MET A 596 3.04 -7.98 49.69
C MET A 596 2.69 -6.60 49.13
N GLY A 597 2.99 -6.36 47.85
CA GLY A 597 2.54 -5.15 47.17
C GLY A 597 1.01 -5.09 47.05
N TYR A 598 0.40 -3.98 47.47
CA TYR A 598 -1.06 -3.78 47.39
C TYR A 598 -1.55 -3.94 45.95
N GLU A 599 -2.54 -4.82 45.75
CA GLU A 599 -3.17 -5.18 44.47
C GLU A 599 -2.24 -5.48 43.28
N ARG A 600 -0.97 -5.85 43.56
CA ARG A 600 0.06 -6.20 42.55
C ARG A 600 0.10 -5.22 41.37
N LYS A 601 -0.04 -5.70 40.11
CA LYS A 601 0.02 -4.87 38.88
C LYS A 601 -1.04 -3.76 38.89
N ARG A 602 -2.29 -4.08 39.24
CA ARG A 602 -3.39 -3.10 39.30
C ARG A 602 -3.10 -2.00 40.31
N GLY A 603 -2.64 -2.38 41.51
CA GLY A 603 -2.32 -1.41 42.54
C GLY A 603 -1.19 -0.47 42.15
N LYS A 604 -0.14 -0.95 41.45
CA LYS A 604 0.96 -0.09 40.97
C LYS A 604 0.45 0.99 40.04
N LEU A 605 -0.41 0.62 39.11
CA LEU A 605 -0.98 1.55 38.13
C LEU A 605 -1.95 2.54 38.80
N ASN A 606 -2.76 2.09 39.78
CA ASN A 606 -3.61 2.98 40.56
C ASN A 606 -2.77 4.00 41.36
N ALA A 607 -1.74 3.54 42.07
CA ALA A 607 -0.83 4.41 42.81
C ALA A 607 -0.12 5.42 41.90
N LEU A 608 0.26 5.00 40.69
CA LEU A 608 0.81 5.91 39.68
C LEU A 608 -0.23 6.96 39.27
N ASN A 609 -1.47 6.55 39.02
CA ASN A 609 -2.52 7.46 38.61
C ASN A 609 -2.81 8.51 39.70
N ASP A 610 -2.92 8.08 40.96
CA ASP A 610 -3.10 9.00 42.09
C ASP A 610 -1.94 9.98 42.23
N TRP A 611 -0.72 9.52 41.99
CA TRP A 611 0.48 10.38 41.99
C TRP A 611 0.47 11.40 40.84
N LEU A 612 0.17 10.96 39.60
CA LEU A 612 0.09 11.84 38.43
C LEU A 612 -0.99 12.91 38.58
N ARG A 613 -2.10 12.58 39.27
CA ARG A 613 -3.22 13.49 39.53
C ARG A 613 -3.05 14.33 40.79
N ASN A 614 -1.90 14.25 41.46
CA ASN A 614 -1.62 14.92 42.74
C ASN A 614 -2.68 14.65 43.83
N ARG A 615 -3.21 13.43 43.90
CA ARG A 615 -4.22 13.01 44.89
C ARG A 615 -3.59 12.38 46.12
N ASP A 616 -2.73 11.40 45.90
CA ASP A 616 -2.03 10.66 46.96
C ASP A 616 -0.66 10.20 46.45
N ASN A 617 0.24 9.86 47.37
CA ASN A 617 1.58 9.39 47.06
C ASN A 617 1.92 8.12 47.86
N ALA A 618 1.60 6.97 47.27
CA ALA A 618 1.91 5.66 47.84
C ALA A 618 3.37 5.20 47.58
N PHE A 619 4.20 6.00 46.90
CA PHE A 619 5.57 5.63 46.57
C PHE A 619 6.56 6.08 47.65
N SER A 620 7.22 5.11 48.30
CA SER A 620 8.23 5.36 49.33
C SER A 620 9.54 5.90 48.75
N VAL A 621 9.91 5.46 47.54
CA VAL A 621 11.11 5.94 46.84
C VAL A 621 10.77 6.33 45.41
N GLN A 622 11.28 7.49 45.00
CA GLN A 622 11.07 8.08 43.69
C GLN A 622 12.39 8.61 43.14
N ILE A 623 12.76 8.23 41.92
CA ILE A 623 14.09 8.51 41.32
C ILE A 623 13.90 9.10 39.92
N GLY A 624 14.83 9.97 39.52
CA GLY A 624 14.80 10.76 38.28
C GLY A 624 14.70 12.25 38.61
N GLU A 625 15.53 13.08 37.99
CA GLU A 625 15.47 14.54 38.16
C GLU A 625 14.36 15.13 37.29
N GLY A 626 13.82 16.29 37.65
CA GLY A 626 12.78 16.93 36.82
C GLY A 626 11.43 16.21 36.79
N LYS A 627 11.04 15.47 37.85
CA LYS A 627 9.74 14.78 37.98
C LYS A 627 8.51 15.66 37.72
N GLU A 628 8.66 16.98 37.87
CA GLU A 628 7.64 17.97 37.51
C GLU A 628 7.17 17.84 36.04
N VAL A 629 8.05 17.38 35.15
CA VAL A 629 7.74 17.06 33.75
C VAL A 629 6.62 16.00 33.65
N LEU A 630 6.52 15.09 34.62
CA LEU A 630 5.53 14.01 34.64
C LEU A 630 4.13 14.48 35.09
N LYS A 631 3.99 15.65 35.71
CA LYS A 631 2.67 16.17 36.14
C LYS A 631 1.74 16.52 34.97
N ASN A 632 2.30 16.70 33.77
CA ASN A 632 1.55 16.99 32.55
C ASN A 632 1.43 15.77 31.62
N VAL A 633 1.55 14.55 32.16
CA VAL A 633 1.34 13.32 31.37
C VAL A 633 -0.14 13.15 31.06
N LYS A 634 -0.46 13.02 29.76
CA LYS A 634 -1.81 12.81 29.25
C LYS A 634 -2.14 11.32 29.08
N TYR A 635 -1.17 10.49 28.73
CA TYR A 635 -1.35 9.06 28.49
C TYR A 635 -0.30 8.22 29.22
N VAL A 636 -0.69 7.01 29.62
CA VAL A 636 0.22 6.02 30.21
C VAL A 636 0.21 4.76 29.35
N ILE A 637 1.36 4.33 28.85
CA ILE A 637 1.53 3.05 28.16
C ILE A 637 2.08 2.05 29.18
N THR A 638 1.32 1.02 29.55
CA THR A 638 1.82 -0.04 30.42
C THR A 638 2.32 -1.24 29.60
N LEU A 639 3.53 -1.69 29.91
CA LEU A 639 4.17 -2.88 29.32
C LEU A 639 4.42 -3.91 30.42
N ASP A 640 4.19 -5.19 30.15
CA ASP A 640 4.66 -6.23 31.07
C ASP A 640 6.20 -6.37 30.99
N SER A 641 6.82 -6.95 32.03
CA SER A 641 8.28 -7.08 32.12
C SER A 641 8.91 -7.91 31.00
N ASP A 642 8.11 -8.73 30.32
CA ASP A 642 8.46 -9.60 29.20
C ASP A 642 7.94 -9.07 27.85
N THR A 643 7.24 -7.93 27.84
CA THR A 643 6.71 -7.33 26.61
C THR A 643 7.75 -6.45 25.93
N VAL A 644 8.10 -6.78 24.69
CA VAL A 644 8.93 -5.93 23.84
C VAL A 644 8.04 -4.98 23.06
N MET A 645 8.23 -3.67 23.25
CA MET A 645 7.56 -2.66 22.44
C MET A 645 8.30 -2.54 21.08
N PRO A 646 7.61 -2.75 19.95
CA PRO A 646 8.23 -2.57 18.65
C PRO A 646 8.77 -1.14 18.46
N ARG A 647 9.76 -1.01 17.59
CA ARG A 647 10.29 0.29 17.18
C ARG A 647 9.18 1.15 16.57
N ASP A 648 9.20 2.45 16.85
CA ASP A 648 8.30 3.44 16.24
C ASP A 648 6.81 3.19 16.49
N CYS A 649 6.47 2.47 17.56
CA CYS A 649 5.09 2.11 17.91
C CYS A 649 4.43 3.12 18.87
N ALA A 650 5.20 3.70 19.80
CA ALA A 650 4.65 4.54 20.87
C ALA A 650 3.92 5.79 20.32
N HIS A 651 4.49 6.50 19.35
CA HIS A 651 3.81 7.67 18.77
C HIS A 651 2.51 7.30 18.04
N GLN A 652 2.47 6.14 17.37
CA GLN A 652 1.27 5.69 16.64
C GLN A 652 0.10 5.42 17.60
N LEU A 653 0.43 4.80 18.74
CA LEU A 653 -0.48 4.52 19.83
C LEU A 653 -1.05 5.81 20.46
N ILE A 654 -0.17 6.78 20.73
CA ILE A 654 -0.54 8.09 21.27
C ILE A 654 -1.38 8.87 20.24
N ALA A 655 -0.99 8.84 18.97
CA ALA A 655 -1.68 9.53 17.90
C ALA A 655 -3.09 8.99 17.62
N ALA A 656 -3.31 7.69 17.82
CA ALA A 656 -4.64 7.09 17.78
C ALA A 656 -5.50 7.62 18.94
N MET A 657 -5.00 7.60 20.17
CA MET A 657 -5.74 8.09 21.34
C MET A 657 -5.98 9.60 21.34
N ALA A 658 -5.11 10.37 20.68
CA ALA A 658 -5.23 11.82 20.55
C ALA A 658 -6.32 12.25 19.56
N HIS A 659 -6.66 11.39 18.59
CA HIS A 659 -7.64 11.70 17.56
C HIS A 659 -9.01 12.04 18.18
N PRO A 660 -9.69 13.14 17.79
CA PRO A 660 -10.94 13.60 18.42
C PRO A 660 -12.04 12.53 18.50
N LEU A 661 -12.19 11.73 17.45
CA LEU A 661 -13.19 10.64 17.41
C LEU A 661 -12.91 9.50 18.38
N ASN A 662 -11.68 9.36 18.88
CA ASN A 662 -11.32 8.34 19.85
C ASN A 662 -11.35 8.87 21.29
N GLN A 663 -11.55 10.16 21.51
CA GLN A 663 -11.53 10.75 22.85
C GLN A 663 -12.72 10.26 23.69
N PRO A 664 -12.50 9.81 24.94
CA PRO A 664 -13.56 9.27 25.76
C PRO A 664 -14.53 10.37 26.22
N GLN A 665 -15.83 10.15 25.99
CA GLN A 665 -16.90 10.98 26.56
C GLN A 665 -17.45 10.32 27.83
N TYR A 666 -17.21 10.95 28.98
CA TYR A 666 -17.68 10.46 30.28
C TYR A 666 -19.03 11.07 30.63
N ASP A 667 -20.07 10.23 30.77
CA ASP A 667 -21.37 10.66 31.26
C ASP A 667 -21.41 10.56 32.78
N VAL A 668 -21.55 11.70 33.44
CA VAL A 668 -21.61 11.84 34.90
C VAL A 668 -22.84 11.14 35.48
N SER A 669 -23.96 11.12 34.76
CA SER A 669 -25.20 10.50 35.22
C SER A 669 -25.13 8.97 35.21
N GLN A 670 -24.47 8.40 34.19
CA GLN A 670 -24.27 6.96 34.05
C GLN A 670 -22.97 6.45 34.68
N GLN A 671 -22.12 7.37 35.15
CA GLN A 671 -20.78 7.12 35.70
C GLN A 671 -19.88 6.25 34.82
N ARG A 672 -19.99 6.38 33.50
CA ARG A 672 -19.24 5.57 32.54
C ARG A 672 -18.90 6.35 31.27
N VAL A 673 -17.88 5.87 30.57
CA VAL A 673 -17.58 6.31 29.20
C VAL A 673 -18.66 5.76 28.29
N VAL A 674 -19.37 6.63 27.58
CA VAL A 674 -20.44 6.27 26.64
C VAL A 674 -19.90 6.10 25.24
N GLU A 675 -18.93 6.92 24.85
CA GLU A 675 -18.34 6.97 23.51
C GLU A 675 -16.83 7.23 23.56
N GLY A 676 -16.12 6.89 22.49
CA GLY A 676 -14.65 6.93 22.42
C GLY A 676 -13.99 5.84 23.28
N TYR A 677 -12.68 6.00 23.52
CA TYR A 677 -11.86 4.98 24.17
C TYR A 677 -11.03 5.55 25.31
N ALA A 678 -11.24 5.04 26.53
CA ALA A 678 -10.37 5.31 27.67
C ALA A 678 -9.12 4.40 27.71
N ILE A 679 -9.20 3.27 27.01
CA ILE A 679 -8.19 2.21 27.01
C ILE A 679 -7.98 1.75 25.57
N LEU A 680 -6.72 1.73 25.13
CA LEU A 680 -6.34 1.16 23.84
C LEU A 680 -5.47 -0.07 24.06
N GLN A 681 -5.90 -1.19 23.47
CA GLN A 681 -5.18 -2.46 23.52
C GLN A 681 -4.73 -2.83 22.09
N PRO A 682 -3.48 -2.54 21.70
CA PRO A 682 -2.95 -3.00 20.42
C PRO A 682 -2.91 -4.52 20.36
N ARG A 683 -3.14 -5.05 19.15
CA ARG A 683 -2.94 -6.47 18.87
C ARG A 683 -1.44 -6.70 18.67
N MET A 684 -0.79 -7.35 19.63
CA MET A 684 0.60 -7.76 19.46
C MET A 684 0.69 -9.03 18.61
N ALA A 685 1.57 -9.02 17.60
CA ALA A 685 2.00 -10.23 16.91
C ALA A 685 3.19 -10.82 17.69
N GLU A 686 3.26 -12.14 17.84
CA GLU A 686 4.41 -12.81 18.44
C GLU A 686 5.71 -12.46 17.70
N GLU A 687 6.82 -12.34 18.44
CA GLU A 687 8.14 -12.53 17.85
C GLU A 687 8.18 -13.91 17.19
N ILE A 688 8.63 -13.97 15.93
CA ILE A 688 8.88 -15.26 15.27
C ILE A 688 9.87 -16.01 16.16
N PRO A 689 9.52 -17.19 16.73
CA PRO A 689 10.46 -17.91 17.56
C PRO A 689 11.72 -18.22 16.75
N VAL A 690 12.90 -17.96 17.32
CA VAL A 690 14.21 -18.25 16.68
C VAL A 690 14.38 -19.76 16.40
N THR A 691 13.50 -20.61 16.93
CA THR A 691 13.54 -22.07 16.79
C THR A 691 12.28 -22.63 16.15
N VAL A 692 12.10 -22.48 14.83
CA VAL A 692 11.22 -23.38 14.06
C VAL A 692 11.85 -23.65 12.69
N ARG A 693 12.53 -24.80 12.57
CA ARG A 693 13.07 -25.34 11.32
C ARG A 693 12.05 -26.18 10.53
N ASP A 694 10.83 -26.37 11.04
CA ASP A 694 9.79 -27.17 10.36
C ASP A 694 8.44 -26.46 10.36
N GLY A 695 7.91 -26.25 9.15
CA GLY A 695 6.79 -25.36 8.86
C GLY A 695 5.46 -25.76 9.51
N MET A 696 4.91 -24.85 10.31
CA MET A 696 3.54 -24.31 10.22
C MET A 696 3.30 -23.42 11.46
N PRO A 697 3.18 -22.09 11.32
CA PRO A 697 2.84 -21.25 12.46
C PRO A 697 1.35 -21.41 12.79
N ARG A 698 1.05 -22.06 13.92
CA ARG A 698 -0.25 -21.99 14.60
C ARG A 698 -0.25 -20.74 15.47
N CYS A 699 -1.15 -19.80 15.20
CA CYS A 699 -1.33 -18.60 16.01
C CYS A 699 -1.86 -18.97 17.41
N ALA A 700 -1.06 -18.73 18.45
CA ALA A 700 -1.49 -18.68 19.84
C ALA A 700 -1.31 -17.23 20.36
N ALA A 701 -2.11 -16.82 21.34
CA ALA A 701 -2.17 -15.44 21.83
C ALA A 701 -1.41 -15.27 23.16
N ALA A 702 -0.65 -14.18 23.29
CA ALA A 702 -0.02 -13.73 24.53
C ALA A 702 -0.45 -12.29 24.91
N SER A 703 -0.25 -11.94 26.19
CA SER A 703 -0.87 -10.84 26.95
C SER A 703 -0.53 -9.40 26.47
N PRO A 704 -1.39 -8.41 26.76
CA PRO A 704 -1.38 -7.12 26.06
C PRO A 704 -0.54 -5.99 26.69
N ALA A 705 0.12 -5.20 25.85
CA ALA A 705 0.38 -3.79 26.14
C ALA A 705 -0.95 -3.03 26.17
N THR A 706 -1.15 -2.16 27.17
CA THR A 706 -2.39 -1.40 27.34
C THR A 706 -2.05 0.06 27.51
N ILE A 707 -2.70 0.95 26.76
CA ILE A 707 -2.66 2.38 27.04
C ILE A 707 -3.82 2.69 27.96
N LEU A 708 -3.53 3.34 29.08
CA LEU A 708 -4.51 3.88 30.01
C LEU A 708 -4.50 5.41 29.91
N ILE A 709 -5.69 6.00 29.83
CA ILE A 709 -5.85 7.42 30.17
C ILE A 709 -5.91 7.52 31.70
N PRO A 710 -5.01 8.28 32.35
CA PRO A 710 -5.06 8.55 33.79
C PRO A 710 -6.33 9.29 34.26
#